data_AF-A0A1B0F9P3-F1
#
_entry.id   AF-A0A1B0F9P3-F1
#
_cell.length_a   1.000
_cell.length_b   1.000
_cell.length_c   1.000
_cell.angle_alpha   90.00
_cell.angle_beta   90.00
_cell.angle_gamma   90.00
#
_symmetry.space_group_name_H-M   'P 1'
#
loop_
_entity.id
_entity.type
_entity.pdbx_description
1 polymer ?
#
loop_
_entity_poly.entity_id
_entity_poly.type
_entity_poly.pdbx_seq_one_letter_code
_entity_poly.pdbx_strand_id
1 'polypeptide(L)'
;MAGIGRTLHCMLITAVISFTLGAYYQHYDILRQLCYVINDDPYAFHIRDKLYGTLRFFKNNVGRLKANETYSCLPRIMKYGFPGMEDLRVYDDFVISYDRRNRVARWVYEHLQTSSIFNTAGSRRMAEYKADLGIPSDFRVDTTDYKDSGYDKGHLAASGNHKSKQSHCNDTFYLTNIAPQVGEGFNRGCWQKLEAYVRDLCKRYGSVFVCTGPLYLPRKSDTDKWYVEYEVFGPKTIAVPTHYFKVITVESKLPGGLPYMEAYVMPNKELDEKTDLRSFLCDIRVVESASDAYALPASLACDHTLKANTTYISFLKKFFRHFLPFLSNDRVRMRFFLYKRDFPDCAREIRIDDDASIQLSGFNAEHPTRILVHGWLTSSNGSFNRIIKNAYMNLAKMQPNGFTDSNEILSIESEINTNLAGDFNIIIVDWTAIGMNINYFSVVNMIDILGRNLAEFLLYLQFKANLHMLDVYMIGHSMGCHIAGSAGRQLRPQRIHTIFALDPAGPKFRNLNANQRLSESDAVYVEVIHTSDILGIQQDIGHASFYPNFGKGQKNCYKFGCSHGRAYHYFAESLTSELGFWGIKCEKISEHAWILYNEEEEVRMGGEPSMPKNGTFYVKTNDMPPYAVGRMKRTAY
;
A
#
# COMPACT_ATOMS: atom_id res chain seq x y z
N MET A 1 -12.42 -22.18 74.37
CA MET A 1 -12.69 -22.11 72.91
C MET A 1 -12.34 -20.75 72.28
N ALA A 2 -12.59 -19.60 72.92
CA ALA A 2 -12.46 -18.27 72.27
C ALA A 2 -11.08 -17.88 71.68
N GLY A 3 -9.96 -18.45 72.15
CA GLY A 3 -8.62 -18.09 71.66
C GLY A 3 -8.31 -18.54 70.23
N ILE A 4 -8.62 -19.80 69.90
CA ILE A 4 -8.24 -20.45 68.63
C ILE A 4 -8.79 -19.70 67.41
N GLY A 5 -10.04 -19.23 67.51
CA GLY A 5 -10.68 -18.45 66.44
C GLY A 5 -9.96 -17.14 66.12
N ARG A 6 -9.40 -16.44 67.12
CA ARG A 6 -8.63 -15.21 66.89
C ARG A 6 -7.31 -15.50 66.18
N THR A 7 -6.58 -16.53 66.61
CA THR A 7 -5.31 -16.91 65.97
C THR A 7 -5.51 -17.31 64.51
N LEU A 8 -6.53 -18.12 64.22
CA LEU A 8 -6.86 -18.55 62.86
C LEU A 8 -7.29 -17.36 61.97
N HIS A 9 -8.06 -16.42 62.52
CA HIS A 9 -8.48 -15.22 61.80
C HIS A 9 -7.30 -14.29 61.48
N CYS A 10 -6.39 -14.08 62.43
CA CYS A 10 -5.14 -13.35 62.19
C CYS A 10 -4.28 -14.03 61.11
N MET A 11 -4.11 -15.36 61.15
CA MET A 11 -3.37 -16.10 60.13
C MET A 11 -3.99 -15.97 58.73
N LEU A 12 -5.33 -16.02 58.63
CA LEU A 12 -6.01 -15.76 57.35
C LEU A 12 -5.76 -14.34 56.84
N ILE A 13 -5.80 -13.34 57.73
CA ILE A 13 -5.55 -11.94 57.37
C ILE A 13 -4.11 -11.74 56.88
N THR A 14 -3.08 -12.26 57.57
CA THR A 14 -1.70 -12.17 57.07
C THR A 14 -1.45 -13.00 55.82
N ALA A 15 -2.10 -14.15 55.64
CA ALA A 15 -2.01 -14.91 54.38
C ALA A 15 -2.62 -14.12 53.21
N VAL A 16 -3.82 -13.55 53.38
CA VAL A 16 -4.49 -12.74 52.34
C VAL A 16 -3.69 -11.47 52.03
N ILE A 17 -3.18 -10.76 53.05
CA ILE A 17 -2.35 -9.55 52.85
C ILE A 17 -1.03 -9.90 52.14
N SER A 18 -0.37 -11.01 52.52
CA SER A 18 0.86 -11.45 51.86
C SER A 18 0.62 -11.85 50.40
N PHE A 19 -0.51 -12.52 50.13
CA PHE A 19 -0.91 -12.92 48.78
C PHE A 19 -1.29 -11.71 47.90
N THR A 20 -2.02 -10.73 48.42
CA THR A 20 -2.37 -9.51 47.65
C THR A 20 -1.17 -8.60 47.43
N LEU A 21 -0.25 -8.47 48.40
CA LEU A 21 1.03 -7.79 48.19
C LEU A 21 1.89 -8.53 47.16
N GLY A 22 2.01 -9.85 47.24
CA GLY A 22 2.74 -10.67 46.26
C GLY A 22 2.18 -10.49 44.84
N ALA A 23 0.85 -10.61 44.68
CA ALA A 23 0.17 -10.39 43.41
C ALA A 23 0.32 -8.93 42.90
N TYR A 24 0.32 -7.93 43.79
CA TYR A 24 0.54 -6.53 43.44
C TYR A 24 1.97 -6.29 42.94
N TYR A 25 3.00 -6.77 43.65
CA TYR A 25 4.39 -6.64 43.20
C TYR A 25 4.66 -7.41 41.91
N GLN A 26 4.11 -8.62 41.76
CA GLN A 26 4.24 -9.41 40.53
C GLN A 26 3.52 -8.73 39.35
N HIS A 27 2.37 -8.10 39.57
CA HIS A 27 1.69 -7.29 38.55
C HIS A 27 2.48 -6.02 38.19
N TYR A 28 3.07 -5.35 39.18
CA TYR A 28 3.89 -4.15 38.97
C TYR A 28 5.19 -4.45 38.21
N ASP A 29 5.87 -5.56 38.53
CA ASP A 29 7.08 -5.97 37.79
C ASP A 29 6.74 -6.43 36.36
N ILE A 30 5.63 -7.16 36.16
CA ILE A 30 5.11 -7.47 34.82
C ILE A 30 4.83 -6.19 34.02
N LEU A 31 4.21 -5.17 34.62
CA LEU A 31 4.00 -3.86 33.98
C LEU A 31 5.32 -3.16 33.67
N ARG A 32 6.31 -3.23 34.56
CA ARG A 32 7.65 -2.66 34.35
C ARG A 32 8.40 -3.33 33.21
N GLN A 33 8.36 -4.66 33.14
CA GLN A 33 8.89 -5.47 32.03
C GLN A 33 8.20 -5.11 30.71
N LEU A 34 6.87 -5.03 30.70
CA LEU A 34 6.09 -4.60 29.52
C LEU A 34 6.45 -3.17 29.07
N CYS A 35 6.62 -2.22 29.99
CA CYS A 35 7.08 -0.88 29.66
C CYS A 35 8.51 -0.87 29.09
N TYR A 36 9.39 -1.76 29.55
CA TYR A 36 10.73 -1.93 28.98
C TYR A 36 10.65 -2.44 27.53
N VAL A 37 9.89 -3.51 27.30
CA VAL A 37 9.68 -4.10 25.96
C VAL A 37 8.95 -3.14 25.00
N ILE A 38 8.02 -2.31 25.50
CA ILE A 38 7.31 -1.28 24.71
C ILE A 38 8.23 -0.10 24.33
N ASN A 39 9.24 0.20 25.15
CA ASN A 39 10.22 1.24 24.83
C ASN A 39 11.30 0.75 23.84
N ASP A 40 11.62 -0.55 23.85
CA ASP A 40 12.67 -1.17 23.02
C ASP A 40 12.12 -1.68 21.67
N ASP A 41 10.88 -2.18 21.63
CA ASP A 41 10.14 -2.53 20.41
C ASP A 41 8.81 -1.75 20.29
N PRO A 42 8.69 -0.77 19.36
CA PRO A 42 7.44 -0.04 19.17
C PRO A 42 6.28 -0.92 18.64
N TYR A 43 6.56 -2.12 18.10
CA TYR A 43 5.52 -3.06 17.69
C TYR A 43 4.81 -3.68 18.91
N ALA A 44 5.50 -3.82 20.05
CA ALA A 44 4.93 -4.33 21.30
C ALA A 44 3.76 -3.47 21.81
N PHE A 45 3.79 -2.14 21.58
CA PHE A 45 2.68 -1.23 21.91
C PHE A 45 1.37 -1.63 21.22
N HIS A 46 1.45 -2.06 19.94
CA HIS A 46 0.30 -2.44 19.13
C HIS A 46 -0.23 -3.85 19.42
N ILE A 47 0.58 -4.73 20.03
CA ILE A 47 0.17 -6.08 20.46
C ILE A 47 -0.03 -6.19 21.98
N ARG A 48 0.08 -5.10 22.74
CA ARG A 48 0.01 -5.11 24.21
C ARG A 48 -1.22 -5.82 24.76
N ASP A 49 -2.39 -5.65 24.14
CA ASP A 49 -3.63 -6.28 24.61
C ASP A 49 -3.62 -7.81 24.43
N LYS A 50 -2.78 -8.33 23.53
CA LYS A 50 -2.49 -9.77 23.39
C LYS A 50 -1.43 -10.22 24.41
N LEU A 51 -0.41 -9.41 24.69
CA LEU A 51 0.59 -9.67 25.74
C LEU A 51 -0.07 -9.72 27.14
N TYR A 52 -0.91 -8.74 27.47
CA TYR A 52 -1.80 -8.76 28.64
C TYR A 52 -2.79 -9.93 28.63
N GLY A 53 -3.12 -10.46 27.44
CA GLY A 53 -3.96 -11.64 27.25
C GLY A 53 -3.25 -12.95 27.61
N THR A 54 -1.96 -13.10 27.26
CA THR A 54 -1.16 -14.30 27.55
C THR A 54 -0.70 -14.38 29.01
N LEU A 55 -0.55 -13.24 29.71
CA LEU A 55 -0.06 -13.18 31.10
C LEU A 55 -1.15 -13.41 32.18
N ARG A 56 -2.29 -14.01 31.81
CA ARG A 56 -3.49 -14.12 32.66
C ARG A 56 -3.49 -15.28 33.65
N PHE A 57 -2.78 -15.13 34.77
CA PHE A 57 -3.00 -15.98 35.96
C PHE A 57 -4.06 -15.46 36.95
N PHE A 58 -4.41 -14.17 36.92
CA PHE A 58 -5.46 -13.60 37.77
C PHE A 58 -6.74 -13.30 36.98
N LYS A 59 -7.74 -14.19 37.11
CA LYS A 59 -9.04 -14.09 36.43
C LYS A 59 -10.08 -13.41 37.31
N ASN A 60 -9.91 -12.11 37.57
CA ASN A 60 -10.89 -11.29 38.30
C ASN A 60 -11.99 -10.72 37.39
N ASN A 61 -13.15 -10.39 37.97
CA ASN A 61 -14.36 -9.98 37.26
C ASN A 61 -14.28 -8.58 36.64
N VAL A 62 -13.59 -8.45 35.50
CA VAL A 62 -13.60 -7.24 34.65
C VAL A 62 -14.73 -7.30 33.60
N GLY A 63 -15.87 -7.86 34.00
CA GLY A 63 -17.14 -7.62 33.30
C GLY A 63 -17.61 -6.22 33.66
N ARG A 64 -17.62 -5.29 32.69
CA ARG A 64 -17.67 -3.82 32.87
C ARG A 64 -16.34 -3.17 33.31
N LEU A 65 -15.27 -3.37 32.54
CA LEU A 65 -14.69 -2.15 31.95
C LEU A 65 -15.53 -1.79 30.73
N LYS A 66 -16.04 -0.56 30.69
CA LYS A 66 -16.71 -0.03 29.48
C LYS A 66 -15.65 0.22 28.41
N ALA A 67 -16.00 -0.01 27.15
CA ALA A 67 -15.23 0.50 26.02
C ALA A 67 -15.47 2.01 25.87
N ASN A 68 -14.86 2.81 26.74
CA ASN A 68 -14.91 4.28 26.69
C ASN A 68 -13.70 4.84 25.93
N GLU A 69 -13.98 5.40 24.76
CA GLU A 69 -13.40 6.69 24.33
C GLU A 69 -11.86 6.78 24.27
N THR A 70 -11.24 6.11 23.30
CA THR A 70 -9.87 6.47 22.86
C THR A 70 -9.60 6.32 21.35
N TYR A 71 -10.57 5.83 20.56
CA TYR A 71 -10.46 5.72 19.08
C TYR A 71 -11.79 6.02 18.34
N SER A 72 -12.73 6.74 18.98
CA SER A 72 -14.05 7.03 18.38
C SER A 72 -14.00 8.04 17.23
N CYS A 73 -12.96 8.87 17.15
CA CYS A 73 -12.80 9.90 16.13
C CYS A 73 -12.24 9.37 14.80
N LEU A 74 -11.37 8.35 14.81
CA LEU A 74 -10.59 7.95 13.65
C LEU A 74 -11.45 7.48 12.45
N PRO A 75 -12.48 6.61 12.61
CA PRO A 75 -13.34 6.20 11.49
C PRO A 75 -14.28 7.32 11.01
N ARG A 76 -14.55 8.32 11.86
CA ARG A 76 -15.31 9.52 11.50
C ARG A 76 -14.46 10.44 10.63
N ILE A 77 -13.25 10.79 11.09
CA ILE A 77 -12.36 11.75 10.44
C ILE A 77 -11.83 11.18 9.11
N MET A 78 -11.37 9.92 9.15
CA MET A 78 -10.86 9.22 7.96
C MET A 78 -12.01 8.56 7.18
N LYS A 79 -13.13 9.28 7.01
CA LYS A 79 -14.23 8.86 6.14
C LYS A 79 -13.86 8.94 4.65
N TYR A 80 -13.14 9.99 4.23
CA TYR A 80 -13.16 10.43 2.82
C TYR A 80 -12.02 9.98 1.91
N GLY A 81 -11.05 9.30 2.55
CA GLY A 81 -9.25 7.12 2.35
C GLY A 81 -8.03 6.74 3.32
N PHE A 82 -6.82 7.20 2.98
CA PHE A 82 -5.82 7.85 3.87
C PHE A 82 -4.89 8.64 2.92
N PRO A 83 -4.49 9.92 3.17
CA PRO A 83 -3.64 10.65 2.22
C PRO A 83 -2.21 10.08 2.12
N GLY A 84 -1.74 9.48 3.22
CA GLY A 84 -0.53 8.66 3.34
C GLY A 84 -0.65 7.85 4.64
N MET A 85 0.35 7.05 5.01
CA MET A 85 0.30 6.28 6.28
C MET A 85 1.63 6.26 7.05
N GLU A 86 2.61 7.09 6.68
CA GLU A 86 3.85 7.23 7.44
C GLU A 86 3.65 8.08 8.72
N ASP A 87 4.26 7.63 9.82
CA ASP A 87 4.32 8.32 11.14
C ASP A 87 3.00 8.99 11.57
N LEU A 88 1.91 8.22 11.49
CA LEU A 88 0.56 8.67 11.83
C LEU A 88 0.41 9.01 13.32
N ARG A 89 -0.30 10.10 13.62
CA ARG A 89 -0.79 10.42 14.98
C ARG A 89 -2.27 10.74 14.94
N VAL A 90 -2.97 10.29 15.97
CA VAL A 90 -4.42 10.46 16.14
C VAL A 90 -4.64 11.27 17.42
N TYR A 91 -5.19 12.46 17.28
CA TYR A 91 -5.65 13.30 18.40
C TYR A 91 -7.17 13.16 18.55
N ASP A 92 -7.77 13.75 19.59
CA ASP A 92 -9.20 13.63 19.90
C ASP A 92 -10.14 13.97 18.71
N ASP A 93 -9.70 14.85 17.80
CA ASP A 93 -10.57 15.51 16.81
C ASP A 93 -9.92 15.76 15.44
N PHE A 94 -8.64 15.42 15.26
CA PHE A 94 -7.91 15.49 13.99
C PHE A 94 -6.81 14.42 13.91
N VAL A 95 -6.33 14.12 12.70
CA VAL A 95 -5.31 13.09 12.40
C VAL A 95 -4.17 13.71 11.62
N ILE A 96 -2.92 13.30 11.84
CA ILE A 96 -1.75 13.79 11.07
C ILE A 96 -0.89 12.64 10.56
N SER A 97 -0.08 12.92 9.54
CA SER A 97 1.19 12.23 9.25
C SER A 97 2.34 13.20 9.52
N TYR A 98 3.39 12.77 10.22
CA TYR A 98 4.54 13.62 10.54
C TYR A 98 5.77 13.30 9.67
N ASP A 99 6.38 14.32 9.06
CA ASP A 99 7.61 14.16 8.30
C ASP A 99 8.83 14.39 9.21
N ARG A 100 9.45 13.30 9.67
CA ARG A 100 10.65 13.36 10.52
C ARG A 100 11.86 14.00 9.84
N ARG A 101 11.96 13.98 8.50
CA ARG A 101 13.06 14.59 7.75
C ARG A 101 12.91 16.11 7.70
N ASN A 102 11.70 16.59 7.44
CA ASN A 102 11.40 18.02 7.30
C ASN A 102 10.99 18.68 8.64
N ARG A 103 10.67 17.87 9.66
CA ARG A 103 10.27 18.24 11.03
C ARG A 103 9.00 19.11 11.09
N VAL A 104 8.05 18.76 10.23
CA VAL A 104 6.70 19.34 10.11
C VAL A 104 5.71 18.22 9.80
N ALA A 105 4.39 18.43 9.95
CA ALA A 105 3.43 17.48 9.41
C ALA A 105 3.53 17.39 7.88
N ARG A 106 3.46 16.18 7.32
CA ARG A 106 3.28 15.96 5.88
C ARG A 106 1.86 16.34 5.45
N TRP A 107 0.87 15.98 6.28
CA TRP A 107 -0.50 16.43 6.16
C TRP A 107 -1.22 16.31 7.50
N VAL A 108 -2.31 17.07 7.63
CA VAL A 108 -3.26 17.07 8.75
C VAL A 108 -4.68 16.97 8.17
N TYR A 109 -5.51 16.14 8.79
CA TYR A 109 -6.88 15.84 8.34
C TYR A 109 -7.89 16.17 9.46
N GLU A 110 -8.79 17.11 9.19
CA GLU A 110 -9.84 17.60 10.09
C GLU A 110 -11.22 17.07 9.60
N HIS A 111 -12.12 16.70 10.52
CA HIS A 111 -13.55 16.58 10.20
C HIS A 111 -14.36 17.57 11.04
N LEU A 112 -14.88 18.57 10.34
CA LEU A 112 -15.64 19.69 10.88
C LEU A 112 -17.13 19.40 10.77
N GLN A 113 -17.86 19.76 11.82
CA GLN A 113 -19.32 19.67 11.86
C GLN A 113 -19.89 20.98 12.41
N THR A 114 -21.10 21.34 11.97
CA THR A 114 -21.83 22.50 12.50
C THR A 114 -21.92 22.46 14.03
N SER A 115 -22.14 21.28 14.62
CA SER A 115 -22.20 21.08 16.07
C SER A 115 -20.86 21.30 16.80
N SER A 116 -19.71 21.11 16.17
CA SER A 116 -18.40 21.34 16.80
C SER A 116 -17.91 22.79 16.64
N ILE A 117 -18.19 23.45 15.51
CA ILE A 117 -17.74 24.83 15.23
C ILE A 117 -18.51 25.89 16.07
N PHE A 118 -19.81 25.70 16.32
CA PHE A 118 -20.60 26.66 17.09
C PHE A 118 -20.39 26.54 18.62
N ASN A 119 -19.73 25.49 19.09
CA ASN A 119 -19.41 25.31 20.51
C ASN A 119 -18.11 26.08 20.85
N THR A 120 -18.15 26.89 21.92
CA THR A 120 -17.06 27.78 22.34
C THR A 120 -16.42 27.39 23.69
N ALA A 121 -16.63 26.15 24.14
CA ALA A 121 -16.06 25.65 25.40
C ALA A 121 -14.51 25.61 25.44
N GLY A 122 -13.86 25.51 24.27
CA GLY A 122 -12.41 25.56 24.10
C GLY A 122 -11.90 26.96 23.72
N SER A 123 -10.86 27.43 24.42
CA SER A 123 -10.21 28.73 24.21
C SER A 123 -8.71 28.59 23.97
N ARG A 124 -8.24 29.18 22.87
CA ARG A 124 -6.80 29.27 22.53
C ARG A 124 -5.96 30.15 23.48
N ARG A 125 -6.59 30.79 24.48
CA ARG A 125 -5.89 31.52 25.56
C ARG A 125 -5.48 30.61 26.72
N MET A 126 -5.97 29.37 26.76
CA MET A 126 -5.68 28.37 27.79
C MET A 126 -4.91 27.16 27.20
N ALA A 127 -4.26 27.36 26.06
CA ALA A 127 -3.51 26.38 25.31
C ALA A 127 -2.08 26.91 25.07
N GLU A 128 -1.07 26.08 25.32
CA GLU A 128 0.34 26.42 25.20
C GLU A 128 1.02 25.52 24.16
N TYR A 129 1.94 26.10 23.38
CA TYR A 129 2.74 25.31 22.44
C TYR A 129 3.61 24.30 23.18
N LYS A 130 3.59 23.05 22.73
CA LYS A 130 4.28 21.94 23.40
C LYS A 130 4.93 20.99 22.39
N ALA A 131 6.10 20.48 22.74
CA ALA A 131 6.77 19.43 21.97
C ALA A 131 5.98 18.11 22.10
N ASP A 132 5.93 17.31 21.03
CA ASP A 132 5.37 15.96 21.12
C ASP A 132 6.47 14.98 21.54
N LEU A 133 6.45 14.59 22.82
CA LEU A 133 7.44 13.68 23.41
C LEU A 133 7.43 12.27 22.79
N GLY A 134 6.39 11.91 22.02
CA GLY A 134 6.37 10.69 21.23
C GLY A 134 7.18 10.77 19.93
N ILE A 135 7.84 11.90 19.63
CA ILE A 135 8.86 12.02 18.58
C ILE A 135 10.26 11.97 19.24
N PRO A 136 11.19 11.12 18.74
CA PRO A 136 12.58 11.11 19.20
C PRO A 136 13.24 12.48 19.05
N SER A 137 14.13 12.84 19.99
CA SER A 137 14.77 14.17 20.11
C SER A 137 15.21 14.78 18.78
N ASP A 138 15.88 13.98 17.96
CA ASP A 138 16.62 14.40 16.76
C ASP A 138 15.69 14.82 15.60
N PHE A 139 14.41 14.43 15.70
CA PHE A 139 13.32 14.73 14.78
C PHE A 139 12.23 15.60 15.41
N ARG A 140 12.33 15.93 16.70
CA ARG A 140 11.31 16.67 17.46
C ARG A 140 11.56 18.17 17.41
N VAL A 141 10.53 18.92 17.07
CA VAL A 141 10.49 20.37 17.29
C VAL A 141 10.11 20.66 18.74
N ASP A 142 10.93 21.46 19.41
CA ASP A 142 10.67 22.00 20.75
C ASP A 142 10.36 23.52 20.66
N THR A 143 9.78 24.10 21.71
CA THR A 143 9.22 25.47 21.65
C THR A 143 10.25 26.57 21.39
N THR A 144 11.52 26.29 21.69
CA THR A 144 12.67 27.17 21.46
C THR A 144 13.11 27.25 20.01
N ASP A 145 12.84 26.22 19.19
CA ASP A 145 13.41 26.14 17.84
C ASP A 145 12.84 27.20 16.88
N TYR A 146 11.62 27.68 17.16
CA TYR A 146 10.97 28.79 16.44
C TYR A 146 11.38 30.17 16.95
N LYS A 147 12.12 30.28 18.06
CA LYS A 147 12.52 31.57 18.62
C LYS A 147 13.45 32.28 17.63
N ASP A 148 13.18 33.56 17.37
CA ASP A 148 13.95 34.43 16.48
C ASP A 148 14.09 33.91 15.02
N SER A 149 13.22 32.97 14.61
CA SER A 149 13.24 32.32 13.29
C SER A 149 12.65 33.15 12.13
N GLY A 150 11.98 34.26 12.42
CA GLY A 150 11.22 35.05 11.43
C GLY A 150 9.86 34.46 11.02
N TYR A 151 9.59 33.19 11.32
CA TYR A 151 8.35 32.49 10.93
C TYR A 151 7.32 32.39 12.06
N ASP A 152 6.04 32.51 11.71
CA ASP A 152 4.94 32.20 12.62
C ASP A 152 4.84 30.69 12.85
N LYS A 153 4.39 30.31 14.06
CA LYS A 153 3.93 28.96 14.39
C LYS A 153 2.55 28.70 13.75
N GLY A 154 2.56 28.56 12.43
CA GLY A 154 1.40 28.33 11.59
C GLY A 154 0.71 27.01 11.90
N HIS A 155 -0.61 27.03 12.04
CA HIS A 155 -1.41 25.84 12.32
C HIS A 155 -1.89 25.17 11.01
N LEU A 156 -1.90 23.84 10.99
CA LEU A 156 -2.44 23.06 9.87
C LEU A 156 -3.88 22.60 10.14
N ALA A 157 -4.13 21.90 11.25
CA ALA A 157 -5.45 21.90 11.90
C ALA A 157 -5.60 23.16 12.76
N ALA A 158 -6.65 23.95 12.50
CA ALA A 158 -6.77 25.28 13.09
C ALA A 158 -7.34 25.21 14.51
N SER A 159 -6.70 25.87 15.48
CA SER A 159 -7.27 26.06 16.84
C SER A 159 -8.60 26.84 16.83
N GLY A 160 -8.92 27.50 15.70
CA GLY A 160 -10.23 28.10 15.44
C GLY A 160 -11.37 27.07 15.22
N ASN A 161 -11.04 25.85 14.81
CA ASN A 161 -11.98 24.79 14.46
C ASN A 161 -12.30 23.86 15.65
N HIS A 162 -11.31 23.59 16.50
CA HIS A 162 -11.36 22.60 17.58
C HIS A 162 -11.80 23.16 18.94
N LYS A 163 -12.88 23.97 18.95
CA LYS A 163 -13.40 24.66 20.14
C LYS A 163 -14.47 23.89 20.93
N SER A 164 -14.85 22.70 20.48
CA SER A 164 -15.88 21.88 21.15
C SER A 164 -15.47 21.36 22.53
N LYS A 165 -14.17 21.23 22.81
CA LYS A 165 -13.59 20.95 24.13
C LYS A 165 -12.26 21.68 24.28
N GLN A 166 -11.82 21.92 25.51
CA GLN A 166 -10.46 22.43 25.75
C GLN A 166 -9.36 21.40 25.38
N SER A 167 -9.60 20.08 25.49
CA SER A 167 -8.61 19.07 25.07
C SER A 167 -8.31 19.17 23.57
N HIS A 168 -9.34 19.16 22.73
CA HIS A 168 -9.21 19.29 21.27
C HIS A 168 -8.43 20.57 20.90
N CYS A 169 -8.73 21.69 21.58
CA CYS A 169 -8.02 22.95 21.40
C CYS A 169 -6.54 22.84 21.81
N ASN A 170 -6.24 22.26 22.97
CA ASN A 170 -4.88 22.05 23.48
C ASN A 170 -4.03 21.12 22.59
N ASP A 171 -4.65 20.18 21.87
CA ASP A 171 -3.94 19.27 20.98
C ASP A 171 -3.47 19.97 19.69
N THR A 172 -4.21 20.96 19.18
CA THR A 172 -3.76 21.76 18.02
C THR A 172 -2.47 22.55 18.28
N PHE A 173 -2.03 22.67 19.54
CA PHE A 173 -0.79 23.34 19.95
C PHE A 173 0.41 22.39 20.12
N TYR A 174 0.27 21.09 19.85
CA TYR A 174 1.44 20.23 19.65
C TYR A 174 2.22 20.69 18.42
N LEU A 175 3.54 20.84 18.54
CA LEU A 175 4.41 21.34 17.47
C LEU A 175 4.46 20.41 16.24
N THR A 176 3.96 19.18 16.35
CA THR A 176 3.70 18.26 15.22
C THR A 176 2.58 18.75 14.29
N ASN A 177 1.63 19.57 14.76
CA ASN A 177 0.58 20.23 13.95
C ASN A 177 1.05 21.58 13.36
N ILE A 178 2.28 22.00 13.67
CA ILE A 178 2.79 23.34 13.36
C ILE A 178 3.81 23.29 12.22
N ALA A 179 3.74 24.29 11.34
CA ALA A 179 4.71 24.47 10.26
C ALA A 179 5.10 25.96 10.09
N PRO A 180 6.30 26.27 9.56
CA PRO A 180 6.79 27.64 9.44
C PRO A 180 6.01 28.43 8.38
N GLN A 181 5.22 29.39 8.82
CA GLN A 181 4.40 30.22 7.94
C GLN A 181 4.87 31.67 7.97
N VAL A 182 4.88 32.34 6.81
CA VAL A 182 5.12 33.78 6.75
C VAL A 182 3.98 34.51 7.48
N GLY A 183 4.34 35.38 8.42
CA GLY A 183 3.38 35.95 9.37
C GLY A 183 2.41 36.95 8.72
N GLU A 184 2.95 37.93 8.01
CA GLU A 184 2.18 39.02 7.37
C GLU A 184 1.75 38.65 5.95
N GLY A 185 0.57 39.12 5.53
CA GLY A 185 -0.08 38.76 4.26
C GLY A 185 -0.57 37.30 4.15
N PHE A 186 0.21 36.33 4.62
CA PHE A 186 -0.07 34.90 4.56
C PHE A 186 -0.80 34.38 5.81
N ASN A 187 -0.11 34.04 6.90
CA ASN A 187 -0.73 33.41 8.08
C ASN A 187 -1.81 34.30 8.69
N ARG A 188 -1.45 35.56 8.99
CA ARG A 188 -2.35 36.60 9.51
C ARG A 188 -3.17 37.31 8.41
N GLY A 189 -3.34 36.67 7.25
CA GLY A 189 -4.02 37.24 6.09
C GLY A 189 -4.75 36.17 5.27
N CYS A 190 -4.24 35.85 4.08
CA CYS A 190 -4.89 34.94 3.13
C CYS A 190 -5.17 33.54 3.69
N TRP A 191 -4.28 32.99 4.53
CA TRP A 191 -4.47 31.69 5.18
C TRP A 191 -5.62 31.73 6.18
N GLN A 192 -5.66 32.75 7.05
CA GLN A 192 -6.78 32.97 7.99
C GLN A 192 -8.12 33.19 7.26
N LYS A 193 -8.11 33.89 6.13
CA LYS A 193 -9.30 34.07 5.26
C LYS A 193 -9.78 32.72 4.70
N LEU A 194 -8.86 31.85 4.26
CA LEU A 194 -9.18 30.51 3.78
C LEU A 194 -9.76 29.62 4.90
N GLU A 195 -9.20 29.66 6.11
CA GLU A 195 -9.81 28.95 7.25
C GLU A 195 -11.22 29.49 7.61
N ALA A 196 -11.43 30.81 7.50
CA ALA A 196 -12.75 31.40 7.76
C ALA A 196 -13.79 30.94 6.73
N TYR A 197 -13.37 30.83 5.46
CA TYR A 197 -14.18 30.27 4.38
C TYR A 197 -14.51 28.78 4.60
N VAL A 198 -13.54 27.95 5.01
CA VAL A 198 -13.74 26.54 5.43
C VAL A 198 -14.82 26.44 6.52
N ARG A 199 -14.74 27.28 7.56
CA ARG A 199 -15.74 27.30 8.63
C ARG A 199 -17.12 27.74 8.14
N ASP A 200 -17.19 28.68 7.19
CA ASP A 200 -18.45 29.12 6.59
C ASP A 200 -19.10 28.05 5.68
N LEU A 201 -18.31 27.34 4.87
CA LEU A 201 -18.77 26.15 4.16
C LEU A 201 -19.36 25.12 5.14
N CYS A 202 -18.70 24.87 6.27
CA CYS A 202 -19.23 23.94 7.26
C CYS A 202 -20.56 24.42 7.87
N LYS A 203 -20.75 25.73 8.12
CA LYS A 203 -22.06 26.27 8.54
C LYS A 203 -23.14 26.04 7.48
N ARG A 204 -22.84 26.32 6.20
CA ARG A 204 -23.79 26.21 5.08
C ARG A 204 -24.16 24.75 4.77
N TYR A 205 -23.20 23.84 4.77
CA TYR A 205 -23.38 22.44 4.34
C TYR A 205 -23.48 21.42 5.48
N GLY A 206 -23.12 21.79 6.71
CA GLY A 206 -23.32 21.00 7.94
C GLY A 206 -22.13 20.12 8.33
N SER A 207 -21.38 19.63 7.34
CA SER A 207 -20.26 18.70 7.52
C SER A 207 -19.22 18.93 6.41
N VAL A 208 -17.96 19.15 6.80
CA VAL A 208 -16.84 19.45 5.90
C VAL A 208 -15.58 18.75 6.41
N PHE A 209 -14.82 18.16 5.50
CA PHE A 209 -13.53 17.54 5.76
C PHE A 209 -12.43 18.39 5.14
N VAL A 210 -11.27 18.42 5.79
CA VAL A 210 -10.18 19.31 5.37
C VAL A 210 -8.85 18.55 5.44
N CYS A 211 -8.12 18.46 4.33
CA CYS A 211 -6.74 17.99 4.32
C CYS A 211 -5.81 19.18 4.09
N THR A 212 -4.77 19.31 4.91
CA THR A 212 -3.90 20.49 4.94
C THR A 212 -2.45 20.07 5.07
N GLY A 213 -1.54 20.64 4.30
CA GLY A 213 -0.12 20.30 4.44
C GLY A 213 0.83 21.24 3.70
N PRO A 214 2.14 21.12 3.97
CA PRO A 214 3.21 21.82 3.26
C PRO A 214 3.45 21.23 1.86
N LEU A 215 4.01 22.04 0.96
CA LEU A 215 4.55 21.61 -0.33
C LEU A 215 5.93 22.23 -0.58
N TYR A 216 6.82 21.45 -1.19
CA TYR A 216 8.17 21.84 -1.58
C TYR A 216 8.27 21.81 -3.11
N LEU A 217 7.77 22.86 -3.77
CA LEU A 217 7.63 22.91 -5.22
C LEU A 217 8.99 23.17 -5.90
N PRO A 218 9.23 22.55 -7.08
CA PRO A 218 10.47 22.74 -7.82
C PRO A 218 10.53 24.11 -8.50
N ARG A 219 11.71 24.75 -8.48
CA ARG A 219 12.05 25.96 -9.22
C ARG A 219 13.02 25.62 -10.34
N LYS A 220 12.83 26.22 -11.52
CA LYS A 220 13.82 26.14 -12.61
C LYS A 220 14.89 27.20 -12.40
N SER A 221 16.16 26.84 -12.55
CA SER A 221 17.30 27.77 -12.52
C SER A 221 17.50 28.47 -13.86
N ASP A 222 18.32 29.52 -13.85
CA ASP A 222 18.78 30.21 -15.06
C ASP A 222 19.64 29.31 -15.98
N THR A 223 20.02 28.12 -15.49
CA THR A 223 20.76 27.07 -16.22
C THR A 223 19.85 25.94 -16.75
N ASP A 224 18.53 26.21 -16.84
CA ASP A 224 17.45 25.32 -17.29
C ASP A 224 17.26 24.03 -16.46
N LYS A 225 17.98 23.88 -15.34
CA LYS A 225 17.90 22.74 -14.43
C LYS A 225 16.83 22.96 -13.37
N TRP A 226 16.22 21.88 -12.90
CA TRP A 226 15.19 21.93 -11.85
C TRP A 226 15.80 21.62 -10.48
N TYR A 227 15.45 22.43 -9.48
CA TYR A 227 15.88 22.29 -8.10
C TYR A 227 14.67 22.40 -7.16
N VAL A 228 14.65 21.60 -6.09
CA VAL A 228 13.76 21.82 -4.96
C VAL A 228 14.57 22.55 -3.90
N GLU A 229 14.30 23.84 -3.74
CA GLU A 229 15.05 24.77 -2.92
C GLU A 229 14.12 25.37 -1.87
N TYR A 230 14.53 25.35 -0.61
CA TYR A 230 13.78 25.86 0.52
C TYR A 230 14.70 26.20 1.69
N GLU A 231 14.28 27.14 2.53
CA GLU A 231 15.03 27.52 3.72
C GLU A 231 14.93 26.43 4.81
N VAL A 232 16.00 26.27 5.59
CA VAL A 232 15.98 25.53 6.86
C VAL A 232 16.51 26.41 7.98
N PHE A 233 15.84 26.44 9.13
CA PHE A 233 16.28 27.23 10.30
C PHE A 233 16.49 26.38 11.55
N GLY A 234 17.19 26.99 12.51
CA GLY A 234 17.56 26.39 13.79
C GLY A 234 18.61 25.27 13.68
N PRO A 235 19.22 24.85 14.81
CA PRO A 235 20.23 23.79 14.82
C PRO A 235 19.67 22.42 14.38
N LYS A 236 18.35 22.26 14.39
CA LYS A 236 17.62 21.06 13.95
C LYS A 236 17.15 21.12 12.49
N THR A 237 17.57 22.11 11.69
CA THR A 237 17.21 22.21 10.25
C THR A 237 15.72 21.97 9.96
N ILE A 238 14.85 22.77 10.59
CA ILE A 238 13.40 22.72 10.36
C ILE A 238 13.11 23.31 8.98
N ALA A 239 12.41 22.57 8.13
CA ALA A 239 12.18 22.94 6.74
C ALA A 239 11.02 23.93 6.58
N VAL A 240 11.28 25.08 5.97
CA VAL A 240 10.28 26.07 5.57
C VAL A 240 9.58 25.60 4.29
N PRO A 241 8.25 25.36 4.29
CA PRO A 241 7.52 24.99 3.08
C PRO A 241 7.52 26.13 2.07
N THR A 242 7.69 25.81 0.79
CA THR A 242 7.59 26.82 -0.29
C THR A 242 6.14 27.30 -0.49
N HIS A 243 5.20 26.39 -0.26
CA HIS A 243 3.76 26.55 -0.47
C HIS A 243 3.03 25.72 0.58
N TYR A 244 1.74 25.98 0.75
CA TYR A 244 0.82 25.12 1.49
C TYR A 244 -0.37 24.75 0.63
N PHE A 245 -0.89 23.54 0.83
CA PHE A 245 -2.17 23.12 0.29
C PHE A 245 -3.26 23.08 1.37
N LYS A 246 -4.50 23.33 0.95
CA LYS A 246 -5.69 22.94 1.70
C LYS A 246 -6.76 22.41 0.73
N VAL A 247 -7.07 21.13 0.86
CA VAL A 247 -8.19 20.46 0.18
C VAL A 247 -9.40 20.50 1.11
N ILE A 248 -10.52 20.98 0.59
CA ILE A 248 -11.81 21.06 1.29
C ILE A 248 -12.76 20.08 0.62
N THR A 249 -13.41 19.21 1.39
CA THR A 249 -14.43 18.27 0.94
C THR A 249 -15.74 18.55 1.66
N VAL A 250 -16.78 18.89 0.91
CA VAL A 250 -18.08 19.35 1.40
C VAL A 250 -19.13 18.27 1.19
N GLU A 251 -19.80 17.83 2.26
CA GLU A 251 -20.83 16.80 2.14
C GLU A 251 -22.13 17.34 1.53
N SER A 252 -22.77 16.53 0.68
CA SER A 252 -24.11 16.86 0.17
C SER A 252 -25.17 16.64 1.23
N LYS A 253 -26.12 17.58 1.32
CA LYS A 253 -27.35 17.42 2.13
C LYS A 253 -28.43 16.57 1.44
N LEU A 254 -28.26 16.24 0.16
CA LEU A 254 -29.22 15.44 -0.60
C LEU A 254 -28.92 13.94 -0.42
N PRO A 255 -29.93 13.07 -0.18
CA PRO A 255 -29.74 11.62 -0.14
C PRO A 255 -29.10 11.09 -1.43
N GLY A 256 -27.97 10.39 -1.31
CA GLY A 256 -27.19 9.90 -2.47
C GLY A 256 -26.46 11.00 -3.26
N GLY A 257 -26.54 12.26 -2.84
CA GLY A 257 -25.84 13.38 -3.46
C GLY A 257 -24.32 13.26 -3.29
N LEU A 258 -23.58 13.46 -4.37
CA LEU A 258 -22.12 13.36 -4.34
C LEU A 258 -21.49 14.58 -3.62
N PRO A 259 -20.43 14.36 -2.82
CA PRO A 259 -19.69 15.45 -2.16
C PRO A 259 -18.96 16.34 -3.17
N TYR A 260 -18.89 17.63 -2.86
CA TYR A 260 -18.16 18.64 -3.63
C TYR A 260 -16.76 18.87 -3.03
N MET A 261 -15.79 19.34 -3.81
CA MET A 261 -14.45 19.62 -3.29
C MET A 261 -13.78 20.81 -3.98
N GLU A 262 -12.87 21.43 -3.25
CA GLU A 262 -11.99 22.51 -3.73
C GLU A 262 -10.56 22.24 -3.24
N ALA A 263 -9.56 22.49 -4.07
CA ALA A 263 -8.16 22.39 -3.71
C ALA A 263 -7.50 23.76 -3.86
N TYR A 264 -6.87 24.23 -2.79
CA TYR A 264 -6.12 25.49 -2.77
C TYR A 264 -4.63 25.21 -2.62
N VAL A 265 -3.79 25.86 -3.43
CA VAL A 265 -2.33 25.90 -3.27
C VAL A 265 -1.88 27.35 -3.19
N MET A 266 -1.29 27.73 -2.06
CA MET A 266 -0.95 29.11 -1.72
C MET A 266 0.56 29.21 -1.40
N PRO A 267 1.32 30.14 -2.00
CA PRO A 267 2.76 30.27 -1.75
C PRO A 267 3.01 30.84 -0.35
N ASN A 268 4.02 30.30 0.34
CA ASN A 268 4.41 30.72 1.70
C ASN A 268 5.26 32.00 1.64
N LYS A 269 4.63 33.10 1.27
CA LYS A 269 5.23 34.44 1.14
C LYS A 269 4.19 35.50 1.49
N GLU A 270 4.63 36.74 1.66
CA GLU A 270 3.71 37.87 1.80
C GLU A 270 2.76 38.00 0.58
N LEU A 271 1.50 38.36 0.86
CA LEU A 271 0.41 38.46 -0.12
C LEU A 271 -0.42 39.71 0.19
N ASP A 272 -0.82 40.46 -0.83
CA ASP A 272 -1.74 41.60 -0.70
C ASP A 272 -3.06 41.12 -0.07
N GLU A 273 -3.56 41.85 0.93
CA GLU A 273 -4.85 41.57 1.56
C GLU A 273 -6.02 41.51 0.57
N LYS A 274 -5.93 42.19 -0.57
CA LYS A 274 -6.95 42.24 -1.63
C LYS A 274 -6.99 40.97 -2.50
N THR A 275 -6.04 40.05 -2.34
CA THR A 275 -5.98 38.83 -3.16
C THR A 275 -7.21 37.94 -2.93
N ASP A 276 -7.99 37.66 -3.98
CA ASP A 276 -9.13 36.72 -3.92
C ASP A 276 -8.61 35.30 -3.67
N LEU A 277 -9.18 34.59 -2.70
CA LEU A 277 -8.89 33.18 -2.43
C LEU A 277 -9.00 32.31 -3.69
N ARG A 278 -9.89 32.68 -4.64
CA ARG A 278 -10.07 31.98 -5.91
C ARG A 278 -8.81 31.96 -6.79
N SER A 279 -7.86 32.90 -6.65
CA SER A 279 -6.62 32.85 -7.44
C SER A 279 -5.70 31.70 -7.02
N PHE A 280 -5.96 31.07 -5.87
CA PHE A 280 -5.23 29.92 -5.36
C PHE A 280 -5.96 28.59 -5.61
N LEU A 281 -7.15 28.60 -6.22
CA LEU A 281 -7.84 27.38 -6.63
C LEU A 281 -7.01 26.66 -7.70
N CYS A 282 -6.83 25.36 -7.51
CA CYS A 282 -6.07 24.49 -8.40
C CYS A 282 -6.84 23.18 -8.64
N ASP A 283 -6.42 22.43 -9.66
CA ASP A 283 -6.85 21.05 -9.78
C ASP A 283 -6.15 20.21 -8.69
N ILE A 284 -6.90 19.32 -8.04
CA ILE A 284 -6.41 18.51 -6.91
C ILE A 284 -5.19 17.64 -7.28
N ARG A 285 -5.03 17.31 -8.57
CA ARG A 285 -3.85 16.60 -9.11
C ARG A 285 -2.54 17.39 -8.95
N VAL A 286 -2.61 18.72 -8.83
CA VAL A 286 -1.46 19.57 -8.51
C VAL A 286 -1.00 19.32 -7.08
N VAL A 287 -1.93 19.14 -6.15
CA VAL A 287 -1.63 18.76 -4.76
C VAL A 287 -1.04 17.35 -4.72
N GLU A 288 -1.71 16.37 -5.34
CA GLU A 288 -1.27 14.96 -5.39
C GLU A 288 0.17 14.82 -5.93
N SER A 289 0.47 15.47 -7.08
CA SER A 289 1.80 15.41 -7.71
C SER A 289 2.89 16.09 -6.86
N ALA A 290 2.52 17.13 -6.12
CA ALA A 290 3.45 17.90 -5.29
C ALA A 290 3.69 17.29 -3.91
N SER A 291 2.70 16.61 -3.32
CA SER A 291 2.83 15.96 -2.00
C SER A 291 3.69 14.70 -2.04
N ASP A 292 3.65 13.95 -3.14
CA ASP A 292 4.39 12.70 -3.33
C ASP A 292 5.85 12.92 -3.78
N ALA A 293 6.32 14.17 -3.79
CA ALA A 293 7.68 14.59 -4.12
C ALA A 293 8.18 14.19 -5.54
N TYR A 294 7.27 13.96 -6.49
CA TYR A 294 7.61 13.82 -7.92
C TYR A 294 7.40 15.14 -8.67
N ALA A 295 8.44 15.97 -8.61
CA ALA A 295 8.61 17.16 -9.45
C ALA A 295 8.73 16.78 -10.94
N LEU A 296 7.61 16.50 -11.60
CA LEU A 296 7.55 16.46 -13.06
C LEU A 296 7.73 17.89 -13.62
N PRO A 297 8.64 18.11 -14.57
CA PRO A 297 8.89 19.43 -15.11
C PRO A 297 7.70 19.89 -15.96
N ALA A 298 7.32 21.17 -15.84
CA ALA A 298 6.18 21.78 -16.53
C ALA A 298 6.42 22.01 -18.05
N SER A 299 7.18 21.13 -18.70
CA SER A 299 7.54 21.16 -20.12
C SER A 299 7.21 19.85 -20.86
N LEU A 300 6.60 18.86 -20.21
CA LEU A 300 5.85 17.78 -20.89
C LEU A 300 4.34 18.06 -20.82
N ALA A 301 3.93 19.14 -21.49
CA ALA A 301 2.57 19.21 -22.00
C ALA A 301 2.47 18.24 -23.19
N CYS A 302 1.76 17.13 -23.05
CA CYS A 302 1.32 16.37 -24.23
C CYS A 302 0.38 17.27 -25.03
N ASP A 303 0.79 17.63 -26.26
CA ASP A 303 0.17 18.72 -27.01
C ASP A 303 -1.17 18.32 -27.68
N HIS A 304 -2.22 18.24 -26.86
CA HIS A 304 -3.60 18.12 -27.29
C HIS A 304 -4.50 19.11 -26.55
N THR A 305 -4.56 20.36 -27.02
CA THR A 305 -5.62 21.31 -26.67
C THR A 305 -6.97 20.86 -27.24
N LEU A 306 -7.66 19.96 -26.55
CA LEU A 306 -9.10 19.76 -26.74
C LEU A 306 -9.85 20.95 -26.09
N LYS A 307 -10.29 21.89 -26.93
CA LYS A 307 -11.18 22.97 -26.51
C LYS A 307 -12.46 22.38 -25.91
N ALA A 308 -12.90 22.95 -24.78
CA ALA A 308 -13.99 22.39 -23.98
C ALA A 308 -15.33 22.42 -24.71
N ASN A 309 -16.06 21.29 -24.68
CA ASN A 309 -17.52 21.30 -24.74
C ASN A 309 -18.14 20.03 -24.11
N THR A 310 -17.96 19.84 -22.80
CA THR A 310 -18.64 18.75 -22.05
C THR A 310 -18.85 19.12 -20.58
N THR A 311 -19.97 18.70 -20.01
CA THR A 311 -20.42 19.03 -18.65
C THR A 311 -19.71 18.24 -17.56
N TYR A 312 -19.09 18.95 -16.61
CA TYR A 312 -19.06 18.74 -15.14
C TYR A 312 -18.96 17.30 -14.53
N ILE A 313 -18.47 16.26 -15.22
CA ILE A 313 -18.41 14.88 -14.67
C ILE A 313 -17.04 14.20 -14.91
N SER A 314 -15.95 14.82 -14.45
CA SER A 314 -14.59 14.23 -14.52
C SER A 314 -13.82 14.22 -13.18
N PHE A 315 -14.01 15.25 -12.35
CA PHE A 315 -13.30 15.43 -11.07
C PHE A 315 -13.71 14.39 -10.00
N LEU A 316 -15.02 14.14 -9.87
CA LEU A 316 -15.62 13.27 -8.85
C LEU A 316 -15.15 11.81 -8.88
N LYS A 317 -14.65 11.30 -10.03
CA LYS A 317 -14.26 9.89 -10.20
C LYS A 317 -12.80 9.57 -9.84
N LYS A 318 -11.93 10.58 -9.64
CA LYS A 318 -10.53 10.34 -9.24
C LYS A 318 -10.33 10.35 -7.73
N PHE A 319 -10.72 11.43 -7.06
CA PHE A 319 -10.36 11.65 -5.65
C PHE A 319 -11.07 10.69 -4.66
N PHE A 320 -12.34 10.35 -4.90
CA PHE A 320 -13.12 9.51 -3.96
C PHE A 320 -12.94 7.99 -4.12
N ARG A 321 -11.98 7.53 -4.93
CA ARG A 321 -11.86 6.11 -5.34
C ARG A 321 -11.42 5.12 -4.24
N HIS A 322 -11.36 5.53 -2.97
CA HIS A 322 -10.77 4.75 -1.87
C HIS A 322 -11.61 4.60 -0.60
N PHE A 323 -12.78 5.23 -0.53
CA PHE A 323 -13.34 5.58 0.79
C PHE A 323 -14.88 5.44 0.94
N LEU A 324 -15.67 5.31 -0.14
CA LEU A 324 -17.12 5.02 -0.06
C LEU A 324 -17.48 3.59 -0.49
N PRO A 325 -17.56 2.62 0.44
CA PRO A 325 -18.23 1.35 0.21
C PRO A 325 -19.76 1.51 0.35
N PHE A 326 -20.51 0.92 -0.59
CA PHE A 326 -21.97 1.01 -0.77
C PHE A 326 -22.52 2.39 -1.24
N LEU A 327 -23.65 2.32 -1.95
CA LEU A 327 -24.47 3.45 -2.44
C LEU A 327 -23.95 4.30 -3.63
N SER A 328 -23.38 3.65 -4.65
CA SER A 328 -23.66 4.07 -6.05
C SER A 328 -23.60 2.86 -6.99
N ASN A 329 -24.23 2.95 -8.17
CA ASN A 329 -24.30 1.83 -9.12
C ASN A 329 -23.06 1.71 -10.04
N ASP A 330 -22.14 2.69 -9.97
CA ASP A 330 -20.87 2.65 -10.68
C ASP A 330 -19.87 1.80 -9.89
N ARG A 331 -19.70 0.54 -10.32
CA ARG A 331 -18.74 -0.40 -9.72
C ARG A 331 -17.32 0.17 -9.79
N VAL A 332 -16.53 -0.03 -8.73
CA VAL A 332 -15.07 0.18 -8.78
C VAL A 332 -14.48 -0.82 -9.77
N ARG A 333 -14.31 -0.40 -11.03
CA ARG A 333 -13.76 -1.23 -12.11
C ARG A 333 -12.25 -1.44 -11.92
N MET A 334 -11.82 -2.66 -12.21
CA MET A 334 -10.43 -3.05 -12.43
C MET A 334 -9.90 -2.30 -13.67
N ARG A 335 -8.62 -1.88 -13.67
CA ARG A 335 -7.97 -1.21 -14.81
C ARG A 335 -6.85 -2.06 -15.38
N PHE A 336 -6.54 -1.87 -16.66
CA PHE A 336 -5.61 -2.69 -17.40
C PHE A 336 -4.57 -1.80 -18.08
N PHE A 337 -3.32 -1.91 -17.62
CA PHE A 337 -2.22 -1.03 -18.01
C PHE A 337 -1.22 -1.80 -18.88
N LEU A 338 -1.25 -1.55 -20.19
CA LEU A 338 -0.29 -2.10 -21.13
C LEU A 338 1.05 -1.38 -21.03
N TYR A 339 2.12 -2.16 -21.05
CA TYR A 339 3.50 -1.77 -21.26
C TYR A 339 4.09 -2.60 -22.41
N LYS A 340 4.88 -1.95 -23.27
CA LYS A 340 5.70 -2.57 -24.32
C LYS A 340 7.11 -2.00 -24.28
N ARG A 341 8.06 -2.61 -25.00
CA ARG A 341 9.48 -2.20 -25.05
C ARG A 341 9.69 -0.73 -25.40
N ASP A 342 8.81 -0.17 -26.24
CA ASP A 342 8.85 1.23 -26.70
C ASP A 342 8.40 2.25 -25.64
N PHE A 343 7.64 1.81 -24.63
CA PHE A 343 7.14 2.63 -23.53
C PHE A 343 7.23 1.87 -22.20
N PRO A 344 8.45 1.49 -21.77
CA PRO A 344 8.63 0.57 -20.66
C PRO A 344 8.20 1.18 -19.32
N ASP A 345 8.23 2.50 -19.20
CA ASP A 345 7.90 3.23 -17.97
C ASP A 345 6.62 4.09 -18.07
N CYS A 346 6.00 4.18 -19.24
CA CYS A 346 4.79 4.98 -19.48
C CYS A 346 3.63 4.08 -19.94
N ALA A 347 2.82 3.62 -18.98
CA ALA A 347 1.70 2.73 -19.26
C ALA A 347 0.62 3.38 -20.14
N ARG A 348 -0.04 2.57 -20.97
CA ARG A 348 -1.25 2.97 -21.70
C ARG A 348 -2.44 2.16 -21.19
N GLU A 349 -3.53 2.83 -20.81
CA GLU A 349 -4.72 2.16 -20.26
C GLU A 349 -5.59 1.61 -21.40
N ILE A 350 -5.87 0.30 -21.37
CA ILE A 350 -6.88 -0.32 -22.22
C ILE A 350 -8.19 -0.36 -21.44
N ARG A 351 -9.26 0.14 -22.04
CA ARG A 351 -10.59 0.28 -21.45
C ARG A 351 -11.56 -0.67 -22.14
N ILE A 352 -12.26 -1.48 -21.35
CA ILE A 352 -13.42 -2.25 -21.83
C ILE A 352 -14.48 -1.25 -22.35
N ASP A 353 -15.19 -1.62 -23.41
CA ASP A 353 -16.21 -0.81 -24.10
C ASP A 353 -15.66 0.40 -24.91
N ASP A 354 -14.34 0.49 -25.13
CA ASP A 354 -13.70 1.59 -25.86
C ASP A 354 -12.60 1.09 -26.82
N ASP A 355 -13.02 0.74 -28.04
CA ASP A 355 -12.16 0.10 -29.05
C ASP A 355 -10.99 0.99 -29.48
N ALA A 356 -11.13 2.32 -29.34
CA ALA A 356 -10.05 3.27 -29.62
C ALA A 356 -8.91 3.15 -28.59
N SER A 357 -9.19 2.76 -27.33
CA SER A 357 -8.14 2.55 -26.33
C SER A 357 -7.19 1.41 -26.70
N ILE A 358 -7.69 0.34 -27.34
CA ILE A 358 -6.86 -0.77 -27.84
C ILE A 358 -5.85 -0.23 -28.85
N GLN A 359 -6.33 0.49 -29.87
CA GLN A 359 -5.49 1.03 -30.94
C GLN A 359 -4.48 2.06 -30.39
N LEU A 360 -4.93 3.01 -29.57
CA LEU A 360 -4.07 4.04 -28.96
C LEU A 360 -3.05 3.44 -27.97
N SER A 361 -3.37 2.31 -27.34
CA SER A 361 -2.42 1.59 -26.48
C SER A 361 -1.26 0.94 -27.25
N GLY A 362 -1.38 0.72 -28.57
CA GLY A 362 -0.36 0.01 -29.34
C GLY A 362 -0.28 -1.49 -29.02
N PHE A 363 -1.35 -2.08 -28.46
CA PHE A 363 -1.51 -3.52 -28.31
C PHE A 363 -1.38 -4.21 -29.68
N ASN A 364 -0.63 -5.32 -29.75
CA ASN A 364 -0.55 -6.16 -30.95
C ASN A 364 -0.84 -7.62 -30.58
N ALA A 365 -1.89 -8.23 -31.12
CA ALA A 365 -2.24 -9.63 -30.80
C ALA A 365 -1.20 -10.67 -31.26
N GLU A 366 -0.32 -10.31 -32.20
CA GLU A 366 0.82 -11.16 -32.61
C GLU A 366 1.89 -11.28 -31.51
N HIS A 367 1.85 -10.40 -30.50
CA HIS A 367 2.81 -10.38 -29.40
C HIS A 367 2.28 -11.20 -28.21
N PRO A 368 3.04 -12.16 -27.65
CA PRO A 368 2.62 -12.94 -26.49
C PRO A 368 2.22 -12.04 -25.30
N THR A 369 1.11 -12.36 -24.65
CA THR A 369 0.48 -11.48 -23.66
C THR A 369 0.73 -12.00 -22.24
N ARG A 370 1.27 -11.13 -21.37
CA ARG A 370 1.69 -11.46 -20.01
C ARG A 370 0.96 -10.57 -19.01
N ILE A 371 0.02 -11.16 -18.27
CA ILE A 371 -0.92 -10.45 -17.40
C ILE A 371 -0.46 -10.54 -15.95
N LEU A 372 -0.11 -9.42 -15.34
CA LEU A 372 0.41 -9.36 -13.97
C LEU A 372 -0.70 -8.99 -12.98
N VAL A 373 -1.00 -9.89 -12.03
CA VAL A 373 -2.07 -9.73 -11.04
C VAL A 373 -1.48 -9.68 -9.63
N HIS A 374 -1.42 -8.47 -9.06
CA HIS A 374 -0.80 -8.22 -7.76
C HIS A 374 -1.62 -8.77 -6.58
N GLY A 375 -1.03 -8.76 -5.37
CA GLY A 375 -1.63 -9.26 -4.14
C GLY A 375 -2.37 -8.22 -3.30
N TRP A 376 -2.94 -8.68 -2.17
CA TRP A 376 -3.54 -7.84 -1.13
C TRP A 376 -2.49 -6.96 -0.44
N LEU A 377 -2.87 -5.72 -0.07
CA LEU A 377 -1.97 -4.64 0.39
C LEU A 377 -0.78 -4.36 -0.56
N THR A 378 -0.91 -4.67 -1.84
CA THR A 378 0.02 -4.25 -2.91
C THR A 378 -0.73 -3.55 -4.03
N SER A 379 -0.01 -2.83 -4.89
CA SER A 379 -0.58 -1.99 -5.95
C SER A 379 0.00 -2.28 -7.33
N SER A 380 -0.59 -1.69 -8.36
CA SER A 380 -0.03 -1.66 -9.74
C SER A 380 1.44 -1.25 -9.78
N ASN A 381 1.85 -0.33 -8.90
CA ASN A 381 3.20 0.24 -8.85
C ASN A 381 4.14 -0.55 -7.91
N GLY A 382 3.66 -1.64 -7.31
CA GLY A 382 4.40 -2.47 -6.35
C GLY A 382 5.58 -3.24 -6.96
N SER A 383 6.46 -3.71 -6.07
CA SER A 383 7.70 -4.44 -6.42
C SER A 383 7.45 -5.63 -7.34
N PHE A 384 6.45 -6.46 -7.03
CA PHE A 384 5.99 -7.60 -7.85
C PHE A 384 5.87 -7.23 -9.34
N ASN A 385 5.03 -6.23 -9.64
CA ASN A 385 4.74 -5.78 -10.99
C ASN A 385 6.00 -5.26 -11.68
N ARG A 386 6.74 -4.38 -11.00
CA ARG A 386 7.97 -3.76 -11.53
C ARG A 386 9.03 -4.80 -11.87
N ILE A 387 9.25 -5.79 -10.99
CA ILE A 387 10.30 -6.79 -11.14
C ILE A 387 9.98 -7.75 -12.29
N ILE A 388 8.75 -8.28 -12.38
CA ILE A 388 8.37 -9.21 -13.44
C ILE A 388 8.24 -8.50 -14.80
N LYS A 389 7.66 -7.27 -14.84
CA LYS A 389 7.67 -6.42 -16.04
C LYS A 389 9.09 -6.25 -16.56
N ASN A 390 10.03 -5.85 -15.70
CA ASN A 390 11.41 -5.60 -16.10
C ASN A 390 12.14 -6.88 -16.57
N ALA A 391 11.83 -8.05 -16.01
CA ALA A 391 12.40 -9.32 -16.47
C ALA A 391 11.95 -9.67 -17.90
N TYR A 392 10.65 -9.58 -18.20
CA TYR A 392 10.13 -9.77 -19.56
C TYR A 392 10.66 -8.71 -20.55
N MET A 393 10.75 -7.44 -20.13
CA MET A 393 11.37 -6.37 -20.94
C MET A 393 12.88 -6.57 -21.18
N ASN A 394 13.56 -7.40 -20.38
CA ASN A 394 14.97 -7.71 -20.56
C ASN A 394 15.19 -8.97 -21.42
N LEU A 395 14.29 -9.96 -21.39
CA LEU A 395 14.28 -11.05 -22.39
C LEU A 395 14.21 -10.47 -23.82
N ALA A 396 13.32 -9.51 -24.04
CA ALA A 396 13.15 -8.79 -25.31
C ALA A 396 14.38 -7.96 -25.76
N LYS A 397 15.45 -7.87 -24.94
CA LYS A 397 16.71 -7.18 -25.28
C LYS A 397 17.85 -8.12 -25.68
N MET A 398 17.70 -9.44 -25.55
CA MET A 398 18.72 -10.42 -25.94
C MET A 398 18.76 -10.66 -27.47
N GLN A 399 18.67 -9.58 -28.25
CA GLN A 399 19.05 -9.55 -29.65
C GLN A 399 20.58 -9.32 -29.72
N PRO A 400 21.38 -10.26 -30.23
CA PRO A 400 22.80 -10.01 -30.44
C PRO A 400 22.96 -8.94 -31.52
N ASN A 401 23.62 -7.83 -31.20
CA ASN A 401 24.01 -6.84 -32.19
C ASN A 401 24.85 -7.52 -33.28
N GLY A 402 24.48 -7.30 -34.55
CA GLY A 402 25.05 -8.04 -35.67
C GLY A 402 26.57 -7.92 -35.76
N PHE A 403 27.25 -9.03 -35.51
CA PHE A 403 28.63 -9.27 -35.92
C PHE A 403 28.68 -10.58 -36.68
N THR A 404 28.90 -10.50 -37.99
CA THR A 404 29.05 -11.67 -38.85
C THR A 404 30.51 -12.10 -38.88
N ASP A 405 30.86 -13.13 -38.13
CA ASP A 405 32.01 -13.97 -38.43
C ASP A 405 31.54 -15.42 -38.56
N SER A 406 32.02 -16.09 -39.60
CA SER A 406 31.52 -17.40 -40.04
C SER A 406 32.29 -18.57 -39.43
N ASN A 407 31.57 -19.69 -39.24
CA ASN A 407 32.06 -21.02 -38.88
C ASN A 407 32.22 -21.32 -37.37
N GLU A 408 31.12 -21.62 -36.70
CA GLU A 408 31.11 -22.73 -35.74
C GLU A 408 29.76 -23.48 -35.77
N ILE A 409 29.73 -24.71 -35.26
CA ILE A 409 28.63 -25.66 -35.52
C ILE A 409 27.45 -25.39 -34.58
N LEU A 410 26.34 -24.91 -35.13
CA LEU A 410 25.09 -24.70 -34.39
C LEU A 410 24.53 -26.03 -33.87
N SER A 411 24.42 -26.16 -32.55
CA SER A 411 23.64 -27.21 -31.91
C SER A 411 22.14 -26.88 -31.97
N ILE A 412 21.29 -27.89 -32.12
CA ILE A 412 19.84 -27.73 -32.36
C ILE A 412 19.12 -27.00 -31.20
N GLU A 413 19.70 -26.99 -30.00
CA GLU A 413 19.18 -26.22 -28.85
C GLU A 413 19.32 -24.69 -29.01
N SER A 414 20.18 -24.21 -29.93
CA SER A 414 20.39 -22.78 -30.16
C SER A 414 19.27 -22.13 -31.00
N GLU A 415 18.82 -22.79 -32.08
CA GLU A 415 17.76 -22.25 -32.96
C GLU A 415 16.39 -22.10 -32.27
N ILE A 416 16.15 -22.88 -31.20
CA ILE A 416 14.94 -22.77 -30.38
C ILE A 416 14.96 -21.47 -29.54
N ASN A 417 16.12 -21.08 -29.02
CA ASN A 417 16.27 -19.86 -28.22
C ASN A 417 16.22 -18.58 -29.08
N THR A 418 16.78 -18.60 -30.30
CA THR A 418 16.86 -17.40 -31.15
C THR A 418 15.51 -16.88 -31.64
N ASN A 419 14.50 -17.74 -31.78
CA ASN A 419 13.17 -17.37 -32.27
C ASN A 419 12.21 -16.84 -31.17
N LEU A 420 12.63 -16.86 -29.90
CA LEU A 420 11.82 -16.39 -28.76
C LEU A 420 12.00 -14.90 -28.43
N ALA A 421 12.90 -14.19 -29.13
CA ALA A 421 13.23 -12.77 -28.89
C ALA A 421 12.19 -11.76 -29.44
N GLY A 422 10.90 -12.11 -29.34
CA GLY A 422 9.77 -11.24 -29.70
C GLY A 422 9.48 -10.16 -28.65
N ASP A 423 8.52 -9.28 -28.96
CA ASP A 423 7.97 -8.35 -27.97
C ASP A 423 6.77 -8.95 -27.22
N PHE A 424 6.55 -8.48 -26.00
CA PHE A 424 5.42 -8.89 -25.16
C PHE A 424 4.40 -7.76 -25.00
N ASN A 425 3.10 -8.11 -24.92
CA ASN A 425 2.10 -7.22 -24.31
C ASN A 425 2.09 -7.48 -22.80
N ILE A 426 2.78 -6.65 -22.01
CA ILE A 426 2.77 -6.79 -20.55
C ILE A 426 1.64 -5.95 -19.98
N ILE A 427 0.60 -6.59 -19.45
CA ILE A 427 -0.60 -5.92 -18.93
C ILE A 427 -0.64 -6.05 -17.42
N ILE A 428 -0.45 -4.94 -16.71
CA ILE A 428 -0.64 -4.88 -15.25
C ILE A 428 -2.13 -4.69 -14.94
N VAL A 429 -2.68 -5.58 -14.13
CA VAL A 429 -4.05 -5.52 -13.63
C VAL A 429 -4.07 -4.67 -12.36
N ASP A 430 -4.48 -3.40 -12.47
CA ASP A 430 -4.72 -2.55 -11.31
C ASP A 430 -6.07 -2.88 -10.68
N TRP A 431 -6.01 -3.52 -9.52
CA TRP A 431 -7.13 -3.67 -8.60
C TRP A 431 -6.83 -3.05 -7.23
N THR A 432 -5.85 -2.14 -7.15
CA THR A 432 -5.35 -1.49 -5.93
C THR A 432 -6.46 -0.90 -5.07
N ALA A 433 -7.47 -0.28 -5.68
CA ALA A 433 -8.61 0.33 -4.98
C ALA A 433 -9.48 -0.69 -4.18
N ILE A 434 -9.34 -1.99 -4.47
CA ILE A 434 -9.99 -3.09 -3.74
C ILE A 434 -8.94 -3.84 -2.91
N GLY A 435 -7.74 -4.07 -3.47
CA GLY A 435 -6.64 -4.78 -2.82
C GLY A 435 -6.01 -4.07 -1.61
N MET A 436 -6.15 -2.74 -1.50
CA MET A 436 -5.68 -1.96 -0.35
C MET A 436 -6.62 -1.98 0.87
N ASN A 437 -7.81 -2.60 0.76
CA ASN A 437 -8.74 -2.67 1.88
C ASN A 437 -8.19 -3.58 2.99
N ILE A 438 -7.87 -3.00 4.15
CA ILE A 438 -7.30 -3.68 5.33
C ILE A 438 -8.24 -4.78 5.87
N ASN A 439 -9.54 -4.77 5.55
CA ASN A 439 -10.41 -5.90 5.82
C ASN A 439 -10.22 -7.02 4.78
N TYR A 440 -9.20 -7.86 5.01
CA TYR A 440 -8.90 -9.08 4.24
C TYR A 440 -10.14 -9.90 3.86
N PHE A 441 -11.10 -10.06 4.79
CA PHE A 441 -12.30 -10.87 4.60
C PHE A 441 -13.24 -10.26 3.55
N SER A 442 -13.38 -8.94 3.51
CA SER A 442 -14.13 -8.24 2.46
C SER A 442 -13.48 -8.46 1.09
N VAL A 443 -12.15 -8.47 1.02
CA VAL A 443 -11.41 -8.65 -0.24
C VAL A 443 -11.53 -10.08 -0.77
N VAL A 444 -11.42 -11.09 0.12
CA VAL A 444 -11.66 -12.51 -0.22
C VAL A 444 -13.04 -12.72 -0.84
N ASN A 445 -14.07 -12.05 -0.32
CA ASN A 445 -15.44 -12.16 -0.84
C ASN A 445 -15.64 -11.51 -2.22
N MET A 446 -14.65 -10.77 -2.74
CA MET A 446 -14.71 -10.11 -4.05
C MET A 446 -13.95 -10.84 -5.15
N ILE A 447 -13.25 -11.95 -4.85
CA ILE A 447 -12.37 -12.66 -5.80
C ILE A 447 -13.09 -13.07 -7.08
N ASP A 448 -14.31 -13.61 -7.00
CA ASP A 448 -15.03 -14.03 -8.22
C ASP A 448 -15.54 -12.86 -9.07
N ILE A 449 -15.76 -11.69 -8.46
CA ILE A 449 -16.09 -10.45 -9.17
C ILE A 449 -14.84 -9.89 -9.85
N LEU A 450 -13.70 -9.90 -9.16
CA LEU A 450 -12.40 -9.50 -9.71
C LEU A 450 -11.98 -10.41 -10.88
N GLY A 451 -12.12 -11.73 -10.72
CA GLY A 451 -11.89 -12.72 -11.77
C GLY A 451 -12.80 -12.51 -12.97
N ARG A 452 -14.08 -12.16 -12.74
CA ARG A 452 -15.02 -11.85 -13.83
C ARG A 452 -14.60 -10.64 -14.65
N ASN A 453 -14.22 -9.54 -13.99
CA ASN A 453 -13.75 -8.33 -14.68
C ASN A 453 -12.50 -8.61 -15.54
N LEU A 454 -11.62 -9.51 -15.09
CA LEU A 454 -10.42 -9.93 -15.84
C LEU A 454 -10.75 -10.88 -17.01
N ALA A 455 -11.72 -11.78 -16.84
CA ALA A 455 -12.23 -12.63 -17.92
C ALA A 455 -12.96 -11.80 -18.99
N GLU A 456 -13.78 -10.84 -18.58
CA GLU A 456 -14.48 -9.87 -19.44
C GLU A 456 -13.49 -9.03 -20.27
N PHE A 457 -12.41 -8.55 -19.65
CA PHE A 457 -11.31 -7.87 -20.35
C PHE A 457 -10.62 -8.75 -21.40
N LEU A 458 -10.40 -10.03 -21.11
CA LEU A 458 -9.76 -10.96 -22.05
C LEU A 458 -10.66 -11.32 -23.23
N LEU A 459 -11.96 -11.54 -22.99
CA LEU A 459 -12.95 -11.73 -24.05
C LEU A 459 -13.08 -10.47 -24.92
N TYR A 460 -13.00 -9.29 -24.30
CA TYR A 460 -12.98 -8.01 -25.00
C TYR A 460 -11.75 -7.87 -25.92
N LEU A 461 -10.53 -8.16 -25.45
CA LEU A 461 -9.33 -8.18 -26.30
C LEU A 461 -9.38 -9.26 -27.38
N GLN A 462 -9.92 -10.44 -27.09
CA GLN A 462 -10.12 -11.48 -28.10
C GLN A 462 -11.04 -10.99 -29.22
N PHE A 463 -12.21 -10.44 -28.88
CA PHE A 463 -13.21 -10.03 -29.85
C PHE A 463 -12.84 -8.75 -30.63
N LYS A 464 -12.11 -7.81 -30.01
CA LYS A 464 -11.80 -6.50 -30.61
C LYS A 464 -10.38 -6.37 -31.16
N ALA A 465 -9.43 -7.13 -30.64
CA ALA A 465 -8.02 -7.07 -31.01
C ALA A 465 -7.48 -8.37 -31.62
N ASN A 466 -8.32 -9.41 -31.75
CA ASN A 466 -7.92 -10.76 -32.17
C ASN A 466 -6.90 -11.44 -31.23
N LEU A 467 -6.92 -11.13 -29.93
CA LEU A 467 -6.07 -11.82 -28.94
C LEU A 467 -6.40 -13.32 -28.89
N HIS A 468 -5.40 -14.15 -29.22
CA HIS A 468 -5.47 -15.59 -29.09
C HIS A 468 -5.21 -16.02 -27.64
N MET A 469 -6.15 -16.76 -27.03
CA MET A 469 -6.11 -17.09 -25.60
C MET A 469 -4.92 -17.99 -25.21
N LEU A 470 -4.38 -18.79 -26.13
CA LEU A 470 -3.24 -19.65 -25.85
C LEU A 470 -1.89 -18.90 -25.83
N ASP A 471 -1.87 -17.63 -26.21
CA ASP A 471 -0.69 -16.76 -26.06
C ASP A 471 -0.75 -15.91 -24.78
N VAL A 472 -1.80 -16.08 -23.97
CA VAL A 472 -1.99 -15.43 -22.66
C VAL A 472 -1.43 -16.29 -21.53
N TYR A 473 -0.45 -15.75 -20.82
CA TYR A 473 -0.10 -16.24 -19.48
C TYR A 473 -0.55 -15.22 -18.43
N MET A 474 -1.19 -15.68 -17.36
CA MET A 474 -1.40 -14.90 -16.14
C MET A 474 -0.31 -15.22 -15.13
N ILE A 475 0.24 -14.19 -14.50
CA ILE A 475 1.18 -14.31 -13.40
C ILE A 475 0.54 -13.62 -12.20
N GLY A 476 0.10 -14.42 -11.24
CA GLY A 476 -0.52 -13.93 -10.00
C GLY A 476 0.46 -13.99 -8.84
N HIS A 477 0.37 -13.04 -7.91
CA HIS A 477 1.03 -13.13 -6.60
C HIS A 477 0.03 -13.08 -5.46
N SER A 478 0.22 -13.90 -4.42
CA SER A 478 -0.59 -13.89 -3.21
C SER A 478 -2.08 -14.06 -3.52
N MET A 479 -2.92 -13.08 -3.18
CA MET A 479 -4.35 -13.07 -3.49
C MET A 479 -4.64 -12.97 -5.00
N GLY A 480 -3.73 -12.39 -5.79
CA GLY A 480 -3.82 -12.30 -7.25
C GLY A 480 -3.83 -13.67 -7.94
N CYS A 481 -3.22 -14.70 -7.33
CA CYS A 481 -3.30 -16.09 -7.80
C CYS A 481 -4.75 -16.60 -7.88
N HIS A 482 -5.62 -16.17 -6.95
CA HIS A 482 -7.02 -16.60 -6.90
C HIS A 482 -7.91 -15.77 -7.82
N ILE A 483 -7.55 -14.51 -8.08
CA ILE A 483 -8.18 -13.69 -9.13
C ILE A 483 -7.89 -14.30 -10.51
N ALA A 484 -6.63 -14.69 -10.77
CA ALA A 484 -6.25 -15.38 -12.01
C ALA A 484 -6.99 -16.72 -12.19
N GLY A 485 -7.04 -17.55 -11.14
CA GLY A 485 -7.80 -18.80 -11.15
C GLY A 485 -9.30 -18.61 -11.40
N SER A 486 -9.93 -17.61 -10.75
CA SER A 486 -11.35 -17.32 -10.98
C SER A 486 -11.64 -16.70 -12.34
N ALA A 487 -10.68 -15.95 -12.93
CA ALA A 487 -10.78 -15.48 -14.31
C ALA A 487 -10.71 -16.66 -15.31
N GLY A 488 -9.68 -17.50 -15.20
CA GLY A 488 -9.52 -18.70 -16.05
C GLY A 488 -10.71 -19.66 -15.97
N ARG A 489 -11.31 -19.82 -14.77
CA ARG A 489 -12.57 -20.54 -14.57
C ARG A 489 -13.76 -19.94 -15.32
N GLN A 490 -13.86 -18.61 -15.36
CA GLN A 490 -14.99 -17.89 -15.96
C GLN A 490 -14.85 -17.70 -17.49
N LEU A 491 -13.69 -18.03 -18.08
CA LEU A 491 -13.50 -18.08 -19.53
C LEU A 491 -14.02 -19.38 -20.19
N ARG A 492 -14.41 -20.39 -19.40
CA ARG A 492 -14.81 -21.71 -19.91
C ARG A 492 -16.00 -21.64 -20.87
N PRO A 493 -16.01 -22.39 -21.98
CA PRO A 493 -15.11 -23.51 -22.30
C PRO A 493 -13.71 -23.13 -22.81
N GLN A 494 -13.43 -21.85 -23.07
CA GLN A 494 -12.08 -21.41 -23.42
C GLN A 494 -11.13 -21.52 -22.22
N ARG A 495 -9.83 -21.61 -22.49
CA ARG A 495 -8.76 -21.60 -21.48
C ARG A 495 -7.61 -20.72 -21.98
N ILE A 496 -7.00 -19.97 -21.06
CA ILE A 496 -5.67 -19.39 -21.29
C ILE A 496 -4.59 -20.47 -21.14
N HIS A 497 -3.40 -20.24 -21.69
CA HIS A 497 -2.35 -21.27 -21.67
C HIS A 497 -1.79 -21.52 -20.28
N THR A 498 -1.38 -20.49 -19.53
CA THR A 498 -0.70 -20.70 -18.23
C THR A 498 -1.15 -19.74 -17.14
N ILE A 499 -1.31 -20.25 -15.92
CA ILE A 499 -1.26 -19.47 -14.68
C ILE A 499 0.03 -19.82 -13.92
N PHE A 500 0.93 -18.84 -13.77
CA PHE A 500 2.00 -18.90 -12.78
C PHE A 500 1.51 -18.29 -11.47
N ALA A 501 1.53 -19.09 -10.40
CA ALA A 501 0.89 -18.77 -9.13
C ALA A 501 1.94 -18.64 -8.02
N LEU A 502 2.31 -17.39 -7.72
CA LEU A 502 3.45 -17.05 -6.87
C LEU A 502 3.00 -16.86 -5.42
N ASP A 503 3.36 -17.83 -4.57
CA ASP A 503 2.96 -18.01 -3.17
C ASP A 503 1.47 -17.66 -2.89
N PRO A 504 0.51 -18.46 -3.42
CA PRO A 504 -0.92 -18.14 -3.36
C PRO A 504 -1.43 -17.94 -1.92
N ALA A 505 -2.31 -16.98 -1.68
CA ALA A 505 -2.68 -16.58 -0.32
C ALA A 505 -3.34 -17.72 0.49
N GLY A 506 -2.74 -18.08 1.62
CA GLY A 506 -3.20 -19.15 2.51
C GLY A 506 -4.44 -18.83 3.36
N PRO A 507 -4.49 -17.69 4.08
CA PRO A 507 -5.63 -17.36 4.93
C PRO A 507 -6.96 -17.36 4.15
N LYS A 508 -8.00 -17.94 4.75
CA LYS A 508 -9.30 -18.28 4.13
C LYS A 508 -9.26 -19.29 2.96
N PHE A 509 -8.25 -19.33 2.08
CA PHE A 509 -8.28 -20.22 0.90
C PHE A 509 -7.79 -21.66 1.16
N ARG A 510 -6.94 -21.91 2.18
CA ARG A 510 -6.44 -23.26 2.54
C ARG A 510 -7.54 -24.32 2.73
N ASN A 511 -8.74 -23.92 3.13
CA ASN A 511 -9.85 -24.82 3.44
C ASN A 511 -10.98 -24.73 2.39
N LEU A 512 -10.72 -24.13 1.22
CA LEU A 512 -11.69 -24.01 0.13
C LEU A 512 -11.48 -25.08 -0.94
N ASN A 513 -12.58 -25.51 -1.54
CA ASN A 513 -12.60 -26.46 -2.65
C ASN A 513 -12.04 -25.81 -3.93
N ALA A 514 -11.62 -26.63 -4.90
CA ALA A 514 -11.08 -26.15 -6.19
C ALA A 514 -11.93 -25.05 -6.83
N ASN A 515 -13.26 -25.20 -6.82
CA ASN A 515 -14.24 -24.25 -7.37
C ASN A 515 -14.31 -22.87 -6.68
N GLN A 516 -13.58 -22.64 -5.58
CA GLN A 516 -13.64 -21.42 -4.75
C GLN A 516 -12.26 -20.77 -4.51
N ARG A 517 -11.19 -21.31 -5.11
CA ARG A 517 -9.82 -20.76 -5.07
C ARG A 517 -9.15 -20.98 -6.43
N LEU A 518 -7.82 -20.88 -6.50
CA LEU A 518 -7.06 -21.39 -7.66
C LEU A 518 -7.02 -22.93 -7.63
N SER A 519 -7.06 -23.53 -8.82
CA SER A 519 -6.93 -24.96 -9.09
C SER A 519 -6.21 -25.21 -10.42
N GLU A 520 -5.68 -26.42 -10.62
CA GLU A 520 -5.13 -26.91 -11.90
C GLU A 520 -6.07 -26.66 -13.10
N SER A 521 -7.39 -26.78 -12.88
CA SER A 521 -8.37 -26.72 -13.95
C SER A 521 -8.49 -25.35 -14.63
N ASP A 522 -7.97 -24.28 -14.02
CA ASP A 522 -8.30 -22.90 -14.37
C ASP A 522 -7.56 -22.36 -15.62
N ALA A 523 -6.43 -22.96 -16.01
CA ALA A 523 -5.71 -22.69 -17.27
C ALA A 523 -5.20 -24.01 -17.86
N VAL A 524 -4.73 -24.03 -19.13
CA VAL A 524 -4.21 -25.27 -19.77
C VAL A 524 -3.08 -25.87 -18.93
N TYR A 525 -2.19 -25.03 -18.42
CA TYR A 525 -1.17 -25.35 -17.44
C TYR A 525 -1.25 -24.40 -16.23
N VAL A 526 -0.87 -24.88 -15.04
CA VAL A 526 -0.89 -24.11 -13.79
C VAL A 526 0.31 -24.54 -12.97
N GLU A 527 1.23 -23.61 -12.73
CA GLU A 527 2.46 -23.84 -11.97
C GLU A 527 2.44 -23.00 -10.69
N VAL A 528 2.69 -23.62 -9.54
CA VAL A 528 2.67 -22.96 -8.24
C VAL A 528 4.08 -22.89 -7.67
N ILE A 529 4.49 -21.71 -7.18
CA ILE A 529 5.78 -21.51 -6.53
C ILE A 529 5.53 -21.12 -5.08
N HIS A 530 5.70 -22.08 -4.17
CA HIS A 530 5.46 -21.94 -2.73
C HIS A 530 6.71 -21.42 -2.03
N THR A 531 6.60 -20.26 -1.37
CA THR A 531 7.73 -19.64 -0.64
C THR A 531 7.38 -19.13 0.75
N SER A 532 6.15 -19.33 1.25
CA SER A 532 5.88 -19.22 2.69
C SER A 532 4.80 -20.17 3.21
N ASP A 533 4.93 -20.54 4.48
CA ASP A 533 4.01 -21.34 5.27
C ASP A 533 2.96 -20.47 5.98
N ILE A 534 3.37 -19.34 6.56
CA ILE A 534 2.48 -18.43 7.30
C ILE A 534 1.48 -17.74 6.38
N LEU A 535 1.93 -17.20 5.24
CA LEU A 535 1.11 -16.42 4.32
C LEU A 535 0.66 -17.20 3.07
N GLY A 536 1.40 -18.21 2.64
CA GLY A 536 1.11 -19.02 1.45
C GLY A 536 0.18 -20.22 1.72
N ILE A 537 -0.42 -20.75 0.65
CA ILE A 537 -0.97 -22.11 0.59
C ILE A 537 0.19 -23.11 0.63
N GLN A 538 -0.01 -24.23 1.33
CA GLN A 538 0.97 -25.30 1.53
C GLN A 538 0.47 -26.67 1.02
N GLN A 539 -0.61 -26.63 0.25
CA GLN A 539 -1.19 -27.75 -0.48
C GLN A 539 -0.89 -27.59 -1.97
N ASP A 540 -0.77 -28.69 -2.68
CA ASP A 540 -0.59 -28.68 -4.13
C ASP A 540 -1.92 -28.32 -4.80
N ILE A 541 -1.92 -27.25 -5.60
CA ILE A 541 -3.15 -26.67 -6.19
C ILE A 541 -3.04 -26.33 -7.69
N GLY A 542 -1.95 -26.74 -8.34
CA GLY A 542 -1.75 -26.65 -9.78
C GLY A 542 -1.24 -28.00 -10.32
N HIS A 543 -1.00 -28.06 -11.63
CA HIS A 543 -0.45 -29.24 -12.27
C HIS A 543 0.98 -29.54 -11.76
N ALA A 544 1.79 -28.49 -11.52
CA ALA A 544 3.09 -28.62 -10.89
C ALA A 544 3.24 -27.66 -9.69
N SER A 545 3.82 -28.16 -8.60
CA SER A 545 3.99 -27.39 -7.35
C SER A 545 5.46 -27.41 -6.91
N PHE A 546 6.12 -26.26 -7.00
CA PHE A 546 7.53 -26.08 -6.66
C PHE A 546 7.70 -25.46 -5.27
N TYR A 547 8.56 -26.04 -4.45
CA TYR A 547 8.84 -25.63 -3.07
C TYR A 547 10.31 -25.22 -2.88
N PRO A 548 10.73 -24.02 -3.36
CA PRO A 548 11.99 -23.39 -2.98
C PRO A 548 12.24 -23.44 -1.47
N ASN A 549 13.35 -24.07 -1.08
CA ASN A 549 13.72 -24.27 0.33
C ASN A 549 12.57 -24.89 1.17
N PHE A 550 11.89 -25.91 0.63
CA PHE A 550 10.69 -26.57 1.20
C PHE A 550 9.46 -25.64 1.38
N GLY A 551 9.47 -24.46 0.77
CA GLY A 551 8.38 -23.49 0.78
C GLY A 551 8.04 -22.88 2.14
N LYS A 552 8.92 -23.01 3.14
CA LYS A 552 8.81 -22.35 4.45
C LYS A 552 9.58 -21.02 4.44
N GLY A 553 10.23 -20.65 5.55
CA GLY A 553 11.11 -19.48 5.62
C GLY A 553 12.23 -19.53 4.56
N GLN A 554 12.29 -18.49 3.72
CA GLN A 554 13.33 -18.38 2.70
C GLN A 554 14.63 -17.83 3.28
N LYS A 555 15.75 -18.17 2.66
CA LYS A 555 17.08 -17.71 3.08
C LYS A 555 17.15 -16.17 3.09
N ASN A 556 17.83 -15.63 4.10
CA ASN A 556 17.96 -14.20 4.42
C ASN A 556 16.62 -13.42 4.54
N CYS A 557 15.49 -14.09 4.82
CA CYS A 557 14.19 -13.44 5.03
C CYS A 557 13.77 -13.38 6.51
N TYR A 558 14.37 -12.45 7.25
CA TYR A 558 14.05 -12.20 8.68
C TYR A 558 12.82 -11.31 8.91
N LYS A 559 12.36 -10.58 7.89
CA LYS A 559 11.19 -9.68 7.98
C LYS A 559 9.90 -10.40 7.58
N PHE A 560 8.81 -10.14 8.30
CA PHE A 560 7.48 -10.64 7.94
C PHE A 560 7.13 -10.27 6.48
N GLY A 561 6.58 -11.22 5.73
CA GLY A 561 6.27 -11.04 4.30
C GLY A 561 7.46 -11.17 3.34
N CYS A 562 8.73 -11.20 3.80
CA CYS A 562 9.88 -11.36 2.91
C CYS A 562 9.84 -12.69 2.14
N SER A 563 9.62 -13.80 2.85
CA SER A 563 9.50 -15.14 2.26
C SER A 563 8.34 -15.19 1.24
N HIS A 564 7.22 -14.55 1.55
CA HIS A 564 6.05 -14.43 0.66
C HIS A 564 6.33 -13.59 -0.60
N GLY A 565 7.16 -12.55 -0.51
CA GLY A 565 7.62 -11.77 -1.67
C GLY A 565 8.68 -12.50 -2.52
N ARG A 566 9.42 -13.46 -1.95
CA ARG A 566 10.52 -14.14 -2.63
C ARG A 566 10.06 -14.93 -3.88
N ALA A 567 8.83 -15.44 -3.92
CA ALA A 567 8.29 -16.13 -5.10
C ALA A 567 8.39 -15.30 -6.40
N TYR A 568 8.13 -13.98 -6.36
CA TYR A 568 8.26 -13.14 -7.55
C TYR A 568 9.70 -12.74 -7.88
N HIS A 569 10.62 -12.82 -6.93
CA HIS A 569 12.05 -12.72 -7.22
C HIS A 569 12.56 -13.99 -7.92
N TYR A 570 12.23 -15.17 -7.41
CA TYR A 570 12.60 -16.44 -8.04
C TYR A 570 11.97 -16.60 -9.43
N PHE A 571 10.69 -16.26 -9.59
CA PHE A 571 10.03 -16.30 -10.90
C PHE A 571 10.69 -15.34 -11.90
N ALA A 572 10.89 -14.06 -11.53
CA ALA A 572 11.52 -13.09 -12.42
C ALA A 572 12.95 -13.47 -12.82
N GLU A 573 13.73 -14.06 -11.89
CA GLU A 573 15.06 -14.58 -12.21
C GLU A 573 14.99 -15.87 -13.06
N SER A 574 13.96 -16.71 -12.91
CA SER A 574 13.78 -17.92 -13.73
C SER A 574 13.60 -17.64 -15.22
N LEU A 575 13.12 -16.43 -15.54
CA LEU A 575 12.99 -15.91 -16.90
C LEU A 575 14.37 -15.58 -17.49
N THR A 576 15.22 -14.83 -16.76
CA THR A 576 16.47 -14.26 -17.28
C THR A 576 17.74 -15.04 -16.91
N SER A 577 17.63 -16.13 -16.16
CA SER A 577 18.79 -16.93 -15.71
C SER A 577 19.16 -18.03 -16.70
N GLU A 578 20.42 -18.00 -17.14
CA GLU A 578 21.07 -19.06 -17.92
C GLU A 578 21.19 -20.37 -17.12
N LEU A 579 21.53 -20.27 -15.83
CA LEU A 579 21.60 -21.42 -14.93
C LEU A 579 20.21 -22.05 -14.71
N GLY A 580 19.20 -21.21 -14.50
CA GLY A 580 17.85 -21.62 -14.16
C GLY A 580 17.71 -22.21 -12.75
N PHE A 581 16.45 -22.39 -12.34
CA PHE A 581 16.08 -23.08 -11.11
C PHE A 581 15.65 -24.49 -11.45
N TRP A 582 16.28 -25.50 -10.86
CA TRP A 582 15.96 -26.91 -11.13
C TRP A 582 15.38 -27.55 -9.87
N GLY A 583 14.35 -28.37 -10.06
CA GLY A 583 13.57 -29.00 -9.01
C GLY A 583 13.63 -30.51 -9.08
N ILE A 584 13.97 -31.14 -7.96
CA ILE A 584 13.92 -32.59 -7.80
C ILE A 584 12.50 -32.99 -7.38
N LYS A 585 11.92 -33.99 -8.04
CA LYS A 585 10.59 -34.52 -7.73
C LYS A 585 10.52 -35.02 -6.28
N CYS A 586 9.46 -34.69 -5.55
CA CYS A 586 9.35 -34.98 -4.12
C CYS A 586 7.92 -35.28 -3.65
N GLU A 587 7.82 -35.93 -2.48
CA GLU A 587 6.58 -36.19 -1.76
C GLU A 587 6.65 -35.61 -0.34
N LYS A 588 5.55 -35.03 0.14
CA LYS A 588 5.43 -34.36 1.45
C LYS A 588 4.72 -35.26 2.45
N ILE A 589 5.46 -36.16 3.11
CA ILE A 589 4.89 -37.10 4.11
C ILE A 589 4.26 -36.35 5.29
N SER A 590 4.89 -35.25 5.72
CA SER A 590 4.37 -34.41 6.82
C SER A 590 4.83 -32.96 6.68
N GLU A 591 4.44 -32.11 7.63
CA GLU A 591 4.93 -30.73 7.74
C GLU A 591 6.46 -30.64 7.88
N HIS A 592 7.13 -31.71 8.34
CA HIS A 592 8.56 -31.73 8.67
C HIS A 592 9.35 -32.84 7.95
N ALA A 593 8.71 -33.67 7.13
CA ALA A 593 9.35 -34.78 6.41
C ALA A 593 8.96 -34.79 4.93
N TRP A 594 9.97 -34.84 4.07
CA TRP A 594 9.85 -34.92 2.62
C TRP A 594 10.70 -36.08 2.08
N ILE A 595 10.18 -36.82 1.10
CA ILE A 595 10.96 -37.73 0.27
C ILE A 595 11.42 -36.94 -0.95
N LEU A 596 12.71 -36.96 -1.25
CA LEU A 596 13.22 -36.55 -2.57
C LEU A 596 13.43 -37.82 -3.39
N TYR A 597 12.87 -37.88 -4.59
CA TYR A 597 13.10 -38.99 -5.52
C TYR A 597 14.40 -38.76 -6.32
N ASN A 598 14.83 -39.77 -7.06
CA ASN A 598 16.18 -39.82 -7.64
C ASN A 598 16.49 -38.65 -8.59
N GLU A 599 17.72 -38.15 -8.57
CA GLU A 599 18.13 -36.86 -9.19
C GLU A 599 18.16 -36.84 -10.74
N GLU A 600 17.65 -37.87 -11.42
CA GLU A 600 17.79 -38.01 -12.88
C GLU A 600 16.74 -37.22 -13.68
N GLU A 601 15.58 -36.91 -13.08
CA GLU A 601 14.52 -36.10 -13.67
C GLU A 601 14.41 -34.71 -12.99
N GLU A 602 15.47 -33.91 -13.04
CA GLU A 602 15.41 -32.49 -12.63
C GLU A 602 14.54 -31.66 -13.59
N VAL A 603 13.51 -30.98 -13.05
CA VAL A 603 12.57 -30.17 -13.82
C VAL A 603 12.78 -28.68 -13.55
N ARG A 604 12.91 -27.86 -14.60
CA ARG A 604 13.07 -26.39 -14.48
C ARG A 604 11.82 -25.75 -13.86
N MET A 605 11.98 -24.94 -12.81
CA MET A 605 10.92 -24.07 -12.25
C MET A 605 10.85 -22.77 -13.05
N GLY A 606 9.63 -22.28 -13.32
CA GLY A 606 9.36 -21.08 -14.09
C GLY A 606 9.82 -21.20 -15.54
N GLY A 607 10.37 -20.10 -16.05
CA GLY A 607 10.84 -19.95 -17.43
C GLY A 607 9.78 -19.41 -18.41
N GLU A 608 10.26 -19.05 -19.60
CA GLU A 608 9.49 -18.56 -20.74
C GLU A 608 10.13 -19.19 -22.00
N PRO A 609 9.38 -19.90 -22.88
CA PRO A 609 7.95 -20.23 -22.76
C PRO A 609 7.64 -21.16 -21.58
N SER A 610 6.38 -21.21 -21.18
CA SER A 610 5.95 -22.10 -20.10
C SER A 610 5.87 -23.55 -20.58
N MET A 611 6.81 -24.39 -20.15
CA MET A 611 6.75 -25.84 -20.39
C MET A 611 5.77 -26.50 -19.41
N PRO A 612 4.74 -27.24 -19.84
CA PRO A 612 3.86 -27.97 -18.94
C PRO A 612 4.58 -29.12 -18.23
N LYS A 613 4.37 -29.25 -16.91
CA LYS A 613 5.00 -30.22 -16.01
C LYS A 613 3.93 -30.83 -15.10
N ASN A 614 4.22 -31.95 -14.42
CA ASN A 614 3.28 -32.56 -13.48
C ASN A 614 3.98 -33.07 -12.21
N GLY A 615 3.43 -32.76 -11.04
CA GLY A 615 3.87 -33.25 -9.74
C GLY A 615 4.48 -32.19 -8.82
N THR A 616 5.06 -32.65 -7.73
CA THR A 616 5.58 -31.79 -6.66
C THR A 616 7.10 -31.86 -6.62
N PHE A 617 7.77 -30.71 -6.44
CA PHE A 617 9.20 -30.54 -6.66
C PHE A 617 9.87 -29.69 -5.58
N TYR A 618 11.00 -30.14 -5.05
CA TYR A 618 11.88 -29.36 -4.17
C TYR A 618 12.90 -28.57 -4.99
N VAL A 619 13.05 -27.27 -4.71
CA VAL A 619 14.04 -26.41 -5.38
C VAL A 619 15.04 -25.88 -4.36
N LYS A 620 16.32 -25.98 -4.69
CA LYS A 620 17.43 -25.39 -3.93
C LYS A 620 17.76 -24.01 -4.49
N THR A 621 18.01 -23.02 -3.63
CA THR A 621 18.40 -21.67 -4.05
C THR A 621 19.60 -21.16 -3.25
N ASN A 622 20.28 -20.13 -3.75
CA ASN A 622 21.15 -19.29 -2.93
C ASN A 622 20.33 -18.43 -1.95
N ASP A 623 21.02 -17.74 -1.04
CA ASP A 623 20.47 -16.79 -0.06
C ASP A 623 20.46 -15.34 -0.55
N MET A 624 21.28 -15.04 -1.57
CA MET A 624 21.39 -13.76 -2.28
C MET A 624 21.27 -13.98 -3.80
N PRO A 625 20.97 -12.93 -4.61
CA PRO A 625 20.96 -13.03 -6.06
C PRO A 625 22.38 -13.26 -6.63
N PRO A 626 22.56 -14.06 -7.71
CA PRO A 626 21.55 -14.89 -8.36
C PRO A 626 21.11 -16.04 -7.44
N TYR A 627 19.79 -16.17 -7.25
CA TYR A 627 19.20 -17.23 -6.43
C TYR A 627 19.22 -18.60 -7.12
N ALA A 628 19.27 -18.61 -8.46
CA ALA A 628 19.45 -19.79 -9.29
C ALA A 628 20.80 -20.47 -9.02
N VAL A 629 20.79 -21.79 -8.81
CA VAL A 629 21.99 -22.59 -8.54
C VAL A 629 22.40 -23.48 -9.73
N GLY A 630 21.61 -23.49 -10.80
CA GLY A 630 21.74 -24.47 -11.88
C GLY A 630 21.24 -25.85 -11.48
N ARG A 631 21.60 -26.86 -12.27
CA ARG A 631 21.38 -28.27 -11.96
C ARG A 631 22.23 -28.71 -10.77
N MET A 632 21.74 -29.64 -9.96
CA MET A 632 22.55 -30.24 -8.89
C MET A 632 23.74 -30.97 -9.52
N LYS A 633 24.96 -30.59 -9.13
CA LYS A 633 26.17 -31.27 -9.61
C LYS A 633 26.22 -32.67 -9.03
N ARG A 634 26.13 -33.69 -9.89
CA ARG A 634 26.41 -35.10 -9.58
C ARG A 634 27.79 -35.24 -8.94
N THR A 635 27.88 -35.25 -7.62
CA THR A 635 29.05 -35.77 -6.91
C THR A 635 28.97 -37.29 -6.97
N ALA A 636 29.69 -37.87 -7.94
CA ALA A 636 29.99 -39.30 -7.90
C ALA A 636 30.81 -39.59 -6.63
N TYR A 637 30.34 -40.56 -5.84
CA TYR A 637 30.96 -41.11 -4.64
C TYR A 637 31.09 -42.62 -4.82
#